data_AF-A0A821NXY8-F1
#
_entry.id   AF-A0A821NXY8-F1
#
_cell.length_a   1.000
_cell.length_b   1.000
_cell.length_c   1.000
_cell.angle_alpha   90.00
_cell.angle_beta   90.00
_cell.angle_gamma   90.00
#
_symmetry.space_group_name_H-M   'P 1'
#
loop_
_entity.id
_entity.type
_entity.pdbx_description
1 polymer ?
#
loop_
_entity_poly.entity_id
_entity_poly.type
_entity_poly.pdbx_seq_one_letter_code
_entity_poly.pdbx_strand_id
1 'polypeptide(L)'
;MASMEQELLPFLENISSYSDDIFYKFVREFVGIIESEILEIQRIKNVRILLQVPDVFLFFQINSKDILKLKEKACFVTDDLQFIVRPGIKSNIEQFIETLRKYYESTSANVNYVSSQRTSNVIKKTDHCMCDLIDIYQENQSKSFINIFVSNLLKNMKRSSNNYQFDDTVNKFASVLHILAGHNAYEFIRLNLPGSLPSITTLKTYNQNINLQLRECEFRFDCLKDHLELIDSNHVFLSEDSTGVIISVSYDSRNDCFIGFSPRLVNGLPFVDHFKTNRYTELQQWFEDFDKSTLVNAHLVEPLLSNSSSLVHSRPFILSAYGTNNKYTAIDILRKWMYLYNECKKRNINVVGFSTDCDPRYLKAMQLSLGFFTKAPNIDLLTGNNNLLEINIASHWNFFFIRSTQPYLCMQDAETDILTRLYYGWVVTFSYRMWWSSIQIKQNCSQKEKDNCFITRAAWLSSELNVHCLTAIIMLVSEGRLPSYAVNTHLFSNQPCEATFRSARALTGTLSTIKSTDEANCAAHSLKFPVHHKNRHRETTMSANTPITSTITSDDIEKIIIKAYHQAESIMDSLQLTKTLKENNLNGFRKLNDFVFRQLTGKLKVDYSYFNEEDLQDSLDNDNNSNGEIAVELSETNVEANEYCSDEDEENNYPITSSKEIFQGMRVYDEIDPSKKSHYFPITINYKPKFIHKQTAARLLTIEKNRLSSDRQTRVQQISKQR
;
A
#
# COMPACT_ATOMS: atom_id res chain seq x y z
N MET A 1 59.86 -1.05 4.73
CA MET A 1 58.87 -0.27 5.51
C MET A 1 59.40 1.09 5.96
N ALA A 2 60.59 1.20 6.59
CA ALA A 2 61.10 2.49 7.09
C ALA A 2 61.47 3.56 6.04
N SER A 3 61.77 3.20 4.77
CA SER A 3 62.17 4.21 3.76
C SER A 3 60.99 4.98 3.15
N MET A 4 59.83 4.34 2.97
CA MET A 4 58.65 4.97 2.36
C MET A 4 57.98 5.97 3.30
N GLU A 5 57.99 5.73 4.62
CA GLU A 5 57.47 6.67 5.62
C GLU A 5 58.33 7.94 5.74
N GLN A 6 59.65 7.85 5.56
CA GLN A 6 60.54 9.02 5.61
C GLN A 6 60.50 9.89 4.34
N GLU A 7 60.25 9.30 3.17
CA GLU A 7 60.13 10.03 1.89
C GLU A 7 58.76 10.73 1.71
N LEU A 8 57.73 10.29 2.44
CA LEU A 8 56.37 10.85 2.37
C LEU A 8 56.18 12.14 3.19
N LEU A 9 57.01 12.36 4.22
CA LEU A 9 56.86 13.48 5.17
C LEU A 9 56.72 14.87 4.51
N PRO A 10 57.48 15.23 3.46
CA PRO A 10 57.39 16.56 2.83
C PRO A 10 56.10 16.79 2.04
N PHE A 11 55.41 15.72 1.62
CA PHE A 11 54.23 15.79 0.75
C PHE A 11 52.91 15.62 1.51
N LEU A 12 52.98 15.16 2.76
CA LEU A 12 51.83 14.79 3.58
C LEU A 12 50.99 16.00 4.05
N GLU A 13 51.58 17.19 4.20
CA GLU A 13 50.86 18.37 4.72
C GLU A 13 49.69 18.84 3.85
N ASN A 14 49.66 18.49 2.55
CA ASN A 14 48.60 18.90 1.61
C ASN A 14 47.92 17.72 0.90
N ILE A 15 48.21 16.48 1.28
CA ILE A 15 47.75 15.28 0.55
C ILE A 15 46.21 15.14 0.56
N SER A 16 45.55 15.67 1.60
CA SER A 16 44.10 15.71 1.73
C SER A 16 43.43 16.70 0.77
N SER A 17 44.17 17.68 0.25
CA SER A 17 43.70 18.65 -0.74
C SER A 17 43.93 18.23 -2.19
N TYR A 18 44.68 17.15 -2.43
CA TYR A 18 44.94 16.69 -3.79
C TYR A 18 43.69 16.07 -4.39
N SER A 19 43.29 16.57 -5.56
CA SER A 19 42.19 16.03 -6.35
C SER A 19 42.57 15.91 -7.82
N ASP A 20 41.90 14.98 -8.50
CA ASP A 20 41.98 14.80 -9.95
C ASP A 20 43.42 14.63 -10.45
N ASP A 21 43.87 15.38 -11.45
CA ASP A 21 45.19 15.22 -12.07
C ASP A 21 46.36 15.36 -11.09
N ILE A 22 46.20 16.21 -10.07
CA ILE A 22 47.22 16.42 -9.03
C ILE A 22 47.36 15.16 -8.19
N PHE A 23 46.24 14.52 -7.86
CA PHE A 23 46.24 13.26 -7.12
C PHE A 23 46.87 12.13 -7.94
N TYR A 24 46.51 11.99 -9.23
CA TYR A 24 47.10 10.95 -10.08
C TYR A 24 48.60 11.18 -10.30
N LYS A 25 49.04 12.42 -10.49
CA LYS A 25 50.47 12.74 -10.61
C LYS A 25 51.24 12.35 -9.35
N PHE A 26 50.67 12.64 -8.18
CA PHE A 26 51.27 12.24 -6.90
C PHE A 26 51.37 10.71 -6.77
N VAL A 27 50.30 9.97 -7.07
CA VAL A 27 50.31 8.50 -7.04
C VAL A 27 51.33 7.93 -8.04
N ARG A 28 51.45 8.55 -9.22
CA ARG A 28 52.41 8.15 -10.26
C ARG A 28 53.86 8.30 -9.83
N GLU A 29 54.18 9.41 -9.16
CA GLU A 29 55.53 9.70 -8.65
C GLU A 29 55.87 8.84 -7.42
N PHE A 30 54.88 8.54 -6.58
CA PHE A 30 55.11 7.94 -5.27
C PHE A 30 54.87 6.42 -5.20
N VAL A 31 53.89 5.91 -5.94
CA VAL A 31 53.48 4.50 -5.90
C VAL A 31 53.86 3.78 -7.20
N GLY A 32 53.69 4.46 -8.33
CA GLY A 32 54.10 3.96 -9.64
C GLY A 32 53.09 4.29 -10.74
N ILE A 33 53.56 4.18 -11.99
CA ILE A 33 52.77 4.55 -13.18
C ILE A 33 51.56 3.64 -13.35
N ILE A 34 51.74 2.32 -13.14
CA ILE A 34 50.66 1.35 -13.35
C ILE A 34 49.60 1.50 -12.25
N GLU A 35 50.03 1.76 -11.02
CA GLU A 35 49.17 1.99 -9.87
C GLU A 35 48.33 3.26 -10.06
N SER A 36 48.91 4.33 -10.60
CA SER A 36 48.16 5.53 -11.00
C SER A 36 47.13 5.25 -12.10
N GLU A 37 47.49 4.49 -13.15
CA GLU A 37 46.55 4.12 -14.22
C GLU A 37 45.36 3.30 -13.67
N ILE A 38 45.59 2.44 -12.67
CA ILE A 38 44.56 1.64 -11.98
C ILE A 38 43.58 2.51 -11.19
N LEU A 39 44.05 3.57 -10.53
CA LEU A 39 43.16 4.50 -9.81
C LEU A 39 42.39 5.41 -10.77
N GLU A 40 43.04 5.85 -11.85
CA GLU A 40 42.47 6.74 -12.85
C GLU A 40 41.31 6.10 -13.61
N ILE A 41 41.45 4.85 -14.06
CA ILE A 41 40.38 4.13 -14.78
C ILE A 41 39.14 3.89 -13.91
N GLN A 42 39.33 3.80 -12.58
CA GLN A 42 38.25 3.69 -11.59
C GLN A 42 37.69 5.04 -11.14
N ARG A 43 38.24 6.16 -11.65
CA ARG A 43 37.92 7.53 -11.25
C ARG A 43 38.10 7.79 -9.75
N ILE A 44 39.07 7.12 -9.12
CA ILE A 44 39.44 7.36 -7.73
C ILE A 44 40.30 8.62 -7.69
N LYS A 45 39.65 9.78 -7.56
CA LYS A 45 40.27 11.09 -7.77
C LYS A 45 40.89 11.75 -6.54
N ASN A 46 40.79 11.15 -5.36
CA ASN A 46 41.41 11.68 -4.14
C ASN A 46 41.57 10.59 -3.07
N VAL A 47 42.34 10.90 -2.02
CA VAL A 47 42.63 10.01 -0.90
C VAL A 47 41.37 9.53 -0.18
N ARG A 48 40.37 10.39 0.01
CA ARG A 48 39.15 10.03 0.75
C ARG A 48 38.36 8.93 0.03
N ILE A 49 38.24 9.01 -1.29
CA ILE A 49 37.58 7.98 -2.09
C ILE A 49 38.41 6.69 -2.06
N LEU A 50 39.74 6.79 -2.20
CA LEU A 50 40.64 5.63 -2.16
C LEU A 50 40.48 4.83 -0.85
N LEU A 51 40.42 5.50 0.29
CA LEU A 51 40.27 4.86 1.60
C LEU A 51 38.90 4.21 1.84
N GLN A 52 37.88 4.56 1.04
CA GLN A 52 36.53 3.98 1.11
C GLN A 52 36.34 2.79 0.16
N VAL A 53 37.26 2.56 -0.78
CA VAL A 53 37.19 1.44 -1.71
C VAL A 53 37.65 0.16 -1.00
N PRO A 54 36.80 -0.87 -0.87
CA PRO A 54 37.14 -2.09 -0.13
C PRO A 54 38.19 -2.97 -0.86
N ASP A 55 38.16 -3.00 -2.20
CA ASP A 55 39.17 -3.67 -3.03
C ASP A 55 39.35 -2.91 -4.35
N VAL A 56 40.55 -2.35 -4.54
CA VAL A 56 40.93 -1.56 -5.72
C VAL A 56 41.10 -2.44 -6.97
N PHE A 57 41.20 -3.77 -6.84
CA PHE A 57 41.46 -4.67 -7.96
C PHE A 57 40.21 -5.40 -8.47
N LEU A 58 39.07 -5.28 -7.80
CA LEU A 58 37.84 -6.00 -8.13
C LEU A 58 37.37 -5.73 -9.58
N PHE A 59 37.60 -4.53 -10.10
CA PHE A 59 37.20 -4.15 -11.46
C PHE A 59 37.94 -4.94 -12.56
N PHE A 60 39.07 -5.61 -12.25
CA PHE A 60 39.72 -6.51 -13.20
C PHE A 60 38.89 -7.77 -13.52
N GLN A 61 37.79 -8.04 -12.83
CA GLN A 61 36.83 -9.09 -13.22
C GLN A 61 35.98 -8.70 -14.45
N ILE A 62 35.99 -7.42 -14.85
CA ILE A 62 35.20 -6.93 -15.97
C ILE A 62 35.88 -7.24 -17.31
N ASN A 63 35.14 -7.83 -18.24
CA ASN A 63 35.59 -8.08 -19.61
C ASN A 63 35.31 -6.86 -20.50
N SER A 64 36.22 -5.88 -20.48
CA SER A 64 36.17 -4.69 -21.34
C SER A 64 37.46 -4.52 -22.14
N LYS A 65 37.32 -4.05 -23.40
CA LYS A 65 38.45 -3.69 -24.27
C LYS A 65 39.30 -2.56 -23.68
N ASP A 66 38.68 -1.66 -22.90
CA ASP A 66 39.35 -0.50 -22.31
C ASP A 66 40.29 -0.90 -21.15
N ILE A 67 40.05 -2.05 -20.53
CA ILE A 67 40.81 -2.56 -19.38
C ILE A 67 41.90 -3.56 -19.83
N LEU A 68 41.82 -4.06 -21.07
CA LEU A 68 42.65 -5.16 -21.58
C LEU A 68 44.13 -4.77 -21.65
N LYS A 69 44.44 -3.55 -22.13
CA LYS A 69 45.81 -3.00 -22.13
C LYS A 69 46.38 -2.83 -20.72
N LEU A 70 45.54 -2.50 -19.74
CA LEU A 70 45.95 -2.34 -18.36
C LEU A 70 46.17 -3.70 -17.68
N LYS A 71 45.34 -4.70 -18.00
CA LYS A 71 45.50 -6.10 -17.54
C LYS A 71 46.81 -6.70 -18.01
N GLU A 72 47.21 -6.47 -19.26
CA GLU A 72 48.49 -6.95 -19.81
C GLU A 72 49.70 -6.40 -19.04
N LYS A 73 49.62 -5.14 -18.58
CA LYS A 73 50.68 -4.51 -17.76
C LYS A 73 50.62 -4.96 -16.30
N ALA A 74 49.43 -5.00 -15.70
CA ALA A 74 49.23 -5.15 -14.26
C ALA A 74 49.10 -6.59 -13.77
N CYS A 75 48.83 -7.55 -14.66
CA CYS A 75 48.56 -8.94 -14.30
C CYS A 75 49.54 -9.92 -14.99
N PHE A 76 49.62 -11.13 -14.45
CA PHE A 76 50.04 -12.34 -15.16
C PHE A 76 48.81 -12.96 -15.82
N VAL A 77 49.00 -13.52 -17.02
CA VAL A 77 47.98 -14.32 -17.71
C VAL A 77 48.33 -15.78 -17.48
N THR A 78 47.44 -16.54 -16.86
CA THR A 78 47.60 -17.98 -16.70
C THR A 78 47.22 -18.72 -17.98
N ASP A 79 47.61 -19.99 -18.11
CA ASP A 79 47.28 -20.82 -19.28
C ASP A 79 45.75 -20.97 -19.48
N ASP A 80 44.98 -20.81 -18.40
CA ASP A 80 43.51 -20.79 -18.39
C ASP A 80 42.91 -19.40 -18.72
N LEU A 81 43.71 -18.47 -19.24
CA LEU A 81 43.34 -17.09 -19.56
C LEU A 81 42.84 -16.28 -18.34
N GLN A 82 43.22 -16.66 -17.12
CA GLN A 82 42.91 -15.87 -15.92
C GLN A 82 43.98 -14.81 -15.68
N PHE A 83 43.54 -13.64 -15.22
CA PHE A 83 44.40 -12.51 -14.89
C PHE A 83 44.67 -12.47 -13.39
N ILE A 84 45.93 -12.66 -12.99
CA ILE A 84 46.37 -12.54 -11.60
C ILE A 84 47.20 -11.27 -11.45
N VAL A 85 46.74 -10.32 -10.63
CA VAL A 85 47.48 -9.06 -10.39
C VAL A 85 48.89 -9.36 -9.89
N ARG A 86 49.90 -8.71 -10.48
CA ARG A 86 51.30 -8.89 -10.09
C ARG A 86 51.47 -8.54 -8.60
N PRO A 87 52.06 -9.41 -7.77
CA PRO A 87 52.14 -9.20 -6.32
C PRO A 87 52.80 -7.88 -5.92
N GLY A 88 53.77 -7.38 -6.70
CA GLY A 88 54.41 -6.09 -6.46
C GLY A 88 53.44 -4.91 -6.57
N ILE A 89 52.61 -4.88 -7.62
CA ILE A 89 51.61 -3.82 -7.84
C ILE A 89 50.55 -3.86 -6.73
N LYS A 90 50.11 -5.07 -6.37
CA LYS A 90 49.18 -5.27 -5.25
C LYS A 90 49.76 -4.75 -3.94
N SER A 91 50.99 -5.16 -3.61
CA SER A 91 51.68 -4.74 -2.39
C SER A 91 51.91 -3.22 -2.36
N ASN A 92 52.22 -2.59 -3.49
CA ASN A 92 52.45 -1.14 -3.56
C ASN A 92 51.19 -0.35 -3.21
N ILE A 93 50.05 -0.70 -3.81
CA ILE A 93 48.76 -0.04 -3.53
C ILE A 93 48.31 -0.30 -2.09
N GLU A 94 48.41 -1.54 -1.59
CA GLU A 94 48.03 -1.88 -0.22
C GLU A 94 48.90 -1.14 0.80
N GLN A 95 50.21 -1.11 0.59
CA GLN A 95 51.12 -0.37 1.46
C GLN A 95 50.83 1.14 1.42
N PHE A 96 50.53 1.69 0.25
CA PHE A 96 50.15 3.09 0.11
C PHE A 96 48.87 3.43 0.88
N ILE A 97 47.82 2.61 0.76
CA ILE A 97 46.56 2.76 1.50
C ILE A 97 46.80 2.68 3.01
N GLU A 98 47.62 1.74 3.45
CA GLU A 98 47.91 1.56 4.87
C GLU A 98 48.72 2.74 5.44
N THR A 99 49.71 3.26 4.69
CA THR A 99 50.44 4.45 5.10
C THR A 99 49.54 5.68 5.18
N LEU A 100 48.60 5.85 4.23
CA LEU A 100 47.60 6.91 4.31
C LEU A 100 46.69 6.76 5.53
N ARG A 101 46.22 5.54 5.83
CA ARG A 101 45.38 5.27 7.00
C ARG A 101 46.09 5.64 8.31
N LYS A 102 47.34 5.20 8.48
CA LYS A 102 48.18 5.56 9.64
C LYS A 102 48.40 7.06 9.78
N TYR A 103 48.57 7.77 8.67
CA TYR A 103 48.69 9.23 8.67
C TYR A 103 47.40 9.90 9.18
N TYR A 104 46.23 9.47 8.73
CA TYR A 104 44.96 10.02 9.20
C TYR A 104 44.69 9.70 10.69
N GLU A 105 45.05 8.49 11.12
CA GLU A 105 44.91 8.08 12.52
C GLU A 105 45.85 8.89 13.45
N SER A 106 47.11 9.09 13.06
CA SER A 106 48.07 9.90 13.83
C SER A 106 47.70 11.39 13.88
N THR A 107 47.14 11.94 12.80
CA THR A 107 46.64 13.32 12.77
C THR A 107 45.39 13.50 13.66
N SER A 108 44.58 12.45 13.84
CA SER A 108 43.41 12.46 14.73
C SER A 108 43.74 12.31 16.22
N ALA A 109 44.86 11.66 16.57
CA ALA A 109 45.26 11.40 17.95
C ALA A 109 45.85 12.62 18.69
N ASN A 110 46.42 13.60 17.98
CA ASN A 110 47.00 14.82 18.57
C ASN A 110 45.97 15.84 19.12
N VAL A 111 44.67 15.54 19.06
CA VAL A 111 43.59 16.42 19.56
C VAL A 111 43.16 16.10 21.00
N ASN A 112 43.65 15.00 21.60
CA ASN A 112 43.08 14.42 22.82
C ASN A 112 43.94 14.46 24.10
N TYR A 113 44.99 15.28 24.18
CA TYR A 113 45.86 15.29 25.37
C TYR A 113 46.19 16.67 25.97
N VAL A 114 45.19 17.52 26.26
CA VAL A 114 45.32 18.55 27.32
C VAL A 114 43.98 18.81 28.02
N SER A 115 43.91 18.27 29.24
CA SER A 115 43.19 18.68 30.46
C SER A 115 41.75 19.24 30.42
N SER A 116 40.88 18.48 31.07
CA SER A 116 40.05 18.91 32.19
C SER A 116 40.45 20.24 32.86
N GLN A 117 39.77 21.34 32.52
CA GLN A 117 39.28 22.37 33.46
C GLN A 117 38.57 23.50 32.69
N ARG A 118 37.46 23.96 33.28
CA ARG A 118 36.65 25.15 32.95
C ARG A 118 35.64 25.04 31.81
N THR A 119 34.41 25.24 32.25
CA THR A 119 33.22 25.67 31.53
C THR A 119 33.47 26.76 30.47
N SER A 120 32.64 26.68 29.44
CA SER A 120 32.31 27.68 28.42
C SER A 120 33.19 27.76 27.17
N ASN A 121 32.48 27.66 26.04
CA ASN A 121 32.83 28.02 24.68
C ASN A 121 33.64 27.01 23.84
N VAL A 122 33.17 26.91 22.59
CA VAL A 122 33.77 26.26 21.41
C VAL A 122 33.35 24.80 21.20
N ILE A 123 32.24 24.66 20.47
CA ILE A 123 31.93 23.51 19.60
C ILE A 123 33.19 23.25 18.77
N LYS A 124 33.87 22.12 18.96
CA LYS A 124 34.96 21.71 18.07
C LYS A 124 34.35 21.40 16.69
N LYS A 125 34.74 22.22 15.71
CA LYS A 125 34.49 22.08 14.27
C LYS A 125 35.13 20.80 13.72
N THR A 126 34.48 19.65 13.88
CA THR A 126 34.98 18.41 13.24
C THR A 126 33.96 17.66 12.39
N ASP A 127 32.71 18.14 12.29
CA ASP A 127 31.76 17.67 11.27
C ASP A 127 31.50 18.81 10.28
N HIS A 128 32.21 18.79 9.15
CA HIS A 128 32.08 19.81 8.08
C HIS A 128 30.62 20.00 7.64
N CYS A 129 29.85 18.90 7.56
CA CYS A 129 28.42 18.93 7.21
C CYS A 129 27.55 19.64 8.27
N MET A 130 27.92 19.57 9.55
CA MET A 130 27.18 20.23 10.64
C MET A 130 27.53 21.71 10.77
N CYS A 131 28.77 22.10 10.46
CA CYS A 131 29.15 23.51 10.37
C CYS A 131 28.41 24.22 9.24
N ASP A 132 28.28 23.59 8.07
CA ASP A 132 27.53 24.15 6.93
C ASP A 132 26.03 24.32 7.27
N LEU A 133 25.43 23.40 8.04
CA LEU A 133 24.04 23.53 8.51
C LEU A 133 23.85 24.65 9.54
N ILE A 134 24.85 24.90 10.39
CA ILE A 134 24.85 26.01 11.35
C ILE A 134 24.95 27.35 10.63
N ASP A 135 25.76 27.43 9.57
CA ASP A 135 25.93 28.64 8.76
C ASP A 135 24.66 28.95 7.94
N ILE A 136 24.00 27.92 7.36
CA ILE A 136 22.68 28.06 6.71
C ILE A 136 21.59 28.57 7.67
N TYR A 137 21.60 28.11 8.93
CA TYR A 137 20.66 28.54 9.95
C TYR A 137 20.83 30.02 10.33
N GLN A 138 22.05 30.55 10.27
CA GLN A 138 22.35 31.94 10.61
C GLN A 138 21.97 32.92 9.48
N GLU A 139 21.97 32.48 8.22
CA GLU A 139 21.67 33.33 7.07
C GLU A 139 20.17 33.44 6.73
N ASN A 140 19.32 32.47 7.13
CA ASN A 140 17.90 32.44 6.75
C ASN A 140 16.95 32.42 7.95
N GLN A 141 16.46 33.59 8.37
CA GLN A 141 15.40 33.74 9.39
C GLN A 141 13.97 33.42 8.89
N SER A 142 13.81 32.59 7.86
CA SER A 142 12.48 32.16 7.42
C SER A 142 11.99 30.96 8.26
N LYS A 143 10.67 30.84 8.46
CA LYS A 143 10.01 29.70 9.14
C LYS A 143 10.00 28.43 8.27
N SER A 144 11.12 28.08 7.63
CA SER A 144 11.20 26.88 6.80
C SER A 144 11.24 25.62 7.68
N PHE A 145 10.70 24.50 7.20
CA PHE A 145 10.80 23.21 7.88
C PHE A 145 12.25 22.82 8.17
N ILE A 146 13.17 23.09 7.23
CA ILE A 146 14.59 22.81 7.38
C ILE A 146 15.18 23.53 8.60
N ASN A 147 14.81 24.80 8.83
CA ASN A 147 15.28 25.54 10.00
C ASN A 147 14.74 24.96 11.31
N ILE A 148 13.47 24.51 11.33
CA ILE A 148 12.88 23.84 12.50
C ILE A 148 13.60 22.51 12.76
N PHE A 149 13.84 21.72 11.71
CA PHE A 149 14.51 20.42 11.78
C PHE A 149 15.97 20.55 12.28
N VAL A 150 16.75 21.45 11.68
CA VAL A 150 18.14 21.72 12.06
C VAL A 150 18.21 22.28 13.49
N SER A 151 17.32 23.21 13.87
CA SER A 151 17.26 23.73 15.23
C SER A 151 16.92 22.65 16.25
N ASN A 152 15.98 21.75 15.93
CA ASN A 152 15.62 20.63 16.80
C ASN A 152 16.79 19.66 16.99
N LEU A 153 17.47 19.30 15.90
CA LEU A 153 18.69 18.48 15.92
C LEU A 153 19.77 19.12 16.81
N LEU A 154 20.12 20.39 16.57
CA LEU A 154 21.15 21.09 17.34
C LEU A 154 20.81 21.19 18.84
N LYS A 155 19.52 21.29 19.19
CA LYS A 155 19.06 21.24 20.59
C LYS A 155 19.20 19.84 21.19
N ASN A 156 18.85 18.80 20.45
CA ASN A 156 18.96 17.42 20.93
C ASN A 156 20.41 16.94 21.04
N MET A 157 21.31 17.41 20.17
CA MET A 157 22.75 17.14 20.28
C MET A 157 23.37 17.69 21.58
N LYS A 158 22.72 18.67 22.22
CA LYS A 158 23.13 19.20 23.54
C LYS A 158 22.52 18.42 24.72
N ARG A 159 21.62 17.47 24.46
CA ARG A 159 20.92 16.67 25.46
C ARG A 159 21.48 15.25 25.48
N SER A 160 21.26 14.53 26.59
CA SER A 160 21.50 13.09 26.61
C SER A 160 20.48 12.38 25.70
N SER A 161 20.88 11.24 25.14
CA SER A 161 20.04 10.42 24.24
C SER A 161 18.67 10.06 24.81
N ASN A 162 18.59 9.86 26.13
CA ASN A 162 17.34 9.54 26.83
C ASN A 162 16.39 10.74 26.98
N ASN A 163 16.85 11.97 26.68
CA ASN A 163 16.12 13.22 26.88
C ASN A 163 15.87 13.99 25.57
N TYR A 164 15.99 13.34 24.42
CA TYR A 164 15.64 13.97 23.14
C TYR A 164 14.18 14.40 23.13
N GLN A 165 13.92 15.61 22.63
CA GLN A 165 12.56 16.12 22.45
C GLN A 165 12.41 16.67 21.04
N PHE A 166 11.29 16.35 20.42
CA PHE A 166 11.04 16.64 19.03
C PHE A 166 9.92 17.68 18.91
N ASP A 167 10.14 18.65 18.04
CA ASP A 167 9.12 19.63 17.66
C ASP A 167 7.94 18.91 17.00
N ASP A 168 6.73 19.41 17.16
CA ASP A 168 5.52 18.82 16.56
C ASP A 168 5.65 18.69 15.03
N THR A 169 6.29 19.66 14.37
CA THR A 169 6.54 19.63 12.93
C THR A 169 7.49 18.50 12.54
N VAL A 170 8.49 18.23 13.38
CA VAL A 170 9.45 17.12 13.18
C VAL A 170 8.76 15.79 13.43
N ASN A 171 7.89 15.68 14.45
CA ASN A 171 7.10 14.47 14.69
C ASN A 171 6.13 14.18 13.53
N LYS A 172 5.49 15.21 12.96
CA LYS A 172 4.64 15.09 11.76
C LYS A 172 5.46 14.60 10.57
N PHE A 173 6.61 15.22 10.29
CA PHE A 173 7.49 14.81 9.22
C PHE A 173 7.98 13.37 9.40
N ALA A 174 8.43 13.01 10.61
CA ALA A 174 8.87 11.67 10.95
C ALA A 174 7.75 10.64 10.75
N SER A 175 6.51 10.99 11.09
CA SER A 175 5.35 10.12 10.92
C SER A 175 5.09 9.85 9.44
N VAL A 176 5.10 10.90 8.62
CA VAL A 176 4.93 10.79 7.17
C VAL A 176 6.09 10.01 6.54
N LEU A 177 7.33 10.27 6.95
CA LEU A 177 8.50 9.56 6.47
C LEU A 177 8.43 8.07 6.81
N HIS A 178 8.04 7.72 8.04
CA HIS A 178 7.85 6.33 8.45
C HIS A 178 6.76 5.63 7.64
N ILE A 179 5.63 6.31 7.37
CA ILE A 179 4.53 5.76 6.57
C ILE A 179 4.92 5.55 5.11
N LEU A 180 5.62 6.51 4.50
CA LEU A 180 5.93 6.47 3.07
C LEU A 180 7.19 5.67 2.74
N ALA A 181 8.25 5.79 3.54
CA ALA A 181 9.51 5.08 3.32
C ALA A 181 9.50 3.67 3.92
N GLY A 182 8.59 3.40 4.85
CA GLY A 182 8.50 2.14 5.59
C GLY A 182 9.49 2.07 6.77
N HIS A 183 9.27 1.06 7.62
CA HIS A 183 9.99 0.87 8.87
C HIS A 183 11.53 0.83 8.69
N ASN A 184 12.02 0.01 7.77
CA ASN A 184 13.47 -0.20 7.59
C ASN A 184 14.20 1.07 7.12
N ALA A 185 13.61 1.80 6.17
CA ALA A 185 14.20 3.03 5.66
C ALA A 185 14.19 4.13 6.73
N TYR A 186 13.10 4.23 7.49
CA TYR A 186 13.00 5.17 8.60
C TYR A 186 14.06 4.90 9.68
N GLU A 187 14.19 3.65 10.13
CA GLU A 187 15.19 3.28 11.14
C GLU A 187 16.61 3.49 10.65
N PHE A 188 16.88 3.16 9.37
CA PHE A 188 18.17 3.45 8.76
C PHE A 188 18.50 4.94 8.84
N ILE A 189 17.59 5.83 8.44
CA ILE A 189 17.82 7.28 8.50
C ILE A 189 17.98 7.75 9.95
N ARG A 190 17.11 7.29 10.86
CA ARG A 190 17.14 7.65 12.29
C ARG A 190 18.46 7.28 12.97
N LEU A 191 18.98 6.08 12.69
CA LEU A 191 20.23 5.59 13.27
C LEU A 191 21.46 6.34 12.70
N ASN A 192 21.41 6.73 11.42
CA ASN A 192 22.49 7.50 10.79
C ASN A 192 22.45 9.01 11.09
N LEU A 193 21.33 9.53 11.63
CA LEU A 193 21.18 10.93 12.05
C LEU A 193 20.69 11.01 13.51
N PRO A 194 21.56 10.72 14.50
CA PRO A 194 21.17 10.66 15.90
C PRO A 194 20.62 12.01 16.40
N GLY A 195 19.49 11.95 17.13
CA GLY A 195 18.82 13.14 17.67
C GLY A 195 17.98 13.94 16.68
N SER A 196 17.94 13.53 15.39
CA SER A 196 17.16 14.22 14.35
C SER A 196 15.72 13.72 14.23
N LEU A 197 15.50 12.43 14.44
CA LEU A 197 14.20 11.77 14.30
C LEU A 197 13.84 10.99 15.57
N PRO A 198 12.54 10.96 15.95
CA PRO A 198 12.07 10.23 17.13
C PRO A 198 12.22 8.72 16.96
N SER A 199 12.34 8.00 18.09
CA SER A 199 12.24 6.54 18.07
C SER A 199 10.83 6.10 17.64
N ILE A 200 10.70 4.86 17.18
CA ILE A 200 9.40 4.30 16.81
C ILE A 200 8.42 4.33 17.99
N THR A 201 8.86 4.09 19.22
CA THR A 201 8.01 4.17 20.42
C THR A 201 7.47 5.58 20.64
N THR A 202 8.33 6.58 20.52
CA THR A 202 7.91 8.00 20.58
C THR A 202 6.95 8.35 19.45
N LEU A 203 7.22 7.85 18.24
CA LEU A 203 6.38 8.07 17.07
C LEU A 203 5.00 7.41 17.19
N LYS A 204 4.95 6.17 17.72
CA LYS A 204 3.70 5.47 18.04
C LYS A 204 2.90 6.28 19.05
N THR A 205 3.52 6.69 20.15
CA THR A 205 2.86 7.52 21.19
C THR A 205 2.34 8.84 20.61
N TYR A 206 3.14 9.50 19.76
CA TYR A 206 2.73 10.71 19.07
C TYR A 206 1.50 10.48 18.19
N ASN A 207 1.56 9.49 17.29
CA ASN A 207 0.45 9.14 16.39
C ASN A 207 -0.81 8.72 17.13
N GLN A 208 -0.64 8.03 18.25
CA GLN A 208 -1.72 7.61 19.13
C GLN A 208 -2.45 8.79 19.80
N ASN A 209 -1.74 9.91 20.03
CA ASN A 209 -2.29 11.13 20.62
C ASN A 209 -2.92 12.07 19.58
N ILE A 210 -2.78 11.78 18.28
CA ILE A 210 -3.49 12.52 17.23
C ILE A 210 -4.96 12.08 17.25
N ASN A 211 -5.89 13.04 17.29
CA ASN A 211 -7.35 12.86 17.34
C ASN A 211 -7.98 12.30 16.04
N LEU A 212 -7.29 11.41 15.33
CA LEU A 212 -7.73 10.80 14.07
C LEU A 212 -7.87 9.28 14.21
N GLN A 213 -8.39 8.81 15.35
CA GLN A 213 -8.53 7.39 15.60
C GLN A 213 -9.66 6.78 14.77
N LEU A 214 -9.36 5.64 14.15
CA LEU A 214 -10.33 4.81 13.45
C LEU A 214 -10.81 3.73 14.41
N ARG A 215 -12.12 3.67 14.61
CA ARG A 215 -12.77 2.60 15.35
C ARG A 215 -13.39 1.60 14.37
N GLU A 216 -13.22 0.31 14.64
CA GLU A 216 -13.81 -0.73 13.81
C GLU A 216 -15.34 -0.57 13.73
N CYS A 217 -15.90 -0.77 12.53
CA CYS A 217 -17.34 -0.67 12.23
C CYS A 217 -17.94 0.75 12.31
N GLU A 218 -17.20 1.76 12.76
CA GLU A 218 -17.71 3.14 12.88
C GLU A 218 -17.71 3.85 11.53
N PHE A 219 -18.82 4.52 11.19
CA PHE A 219 -18.91 5.39 10.01
C PHE A 219 -18.79 6.85 10.42
N ARG A 220 -17.69 7.50 10.03
CA ARG A 220 -17.28 8.83 10.52
C ARG A 220 -17.86 9.98 9.68
N PHE A 221 -19.18 10.05 9.55
CA PHE A 221 -19.85 11.04 8.69
C PHE A 221 -19.64 12.49 9.12
N ASP A 222 -19.57 12.76 10.43
CA ASP A 222 -19.34 14.13 10.94
C ASP A 222 -17.91 14.58 10.63
N CYS A 223 -16.91 13.70 10.84
CA CYS A 223 -15.53 13.97 10.43
C CYS A 223 -15.39 14.14 8.91
N LEU A 224 -16.15 13.38 8.12
CA LEU A 224 -16.19 13.57 6.67
C LEU A 224 -16.72 14.96 6.31
N LYS A 225 -17.79 15.41 6.97
CA LYS A 225 -18.35 16.76 6.76
C LYS A 225 -17.30 17.85 7.06
N ASP A 226 -16.65 17.76 8.22
CA ASP A 226 -15.60 18.72 8.61
C ASP A 226 -14.43 18.72 7.60
N HIS A 227 -14.05 17.54 7.11
CA HIS A 227 -13.01 17.40 6.09
C HIS A 227 -13.39 18.05 4.76
N LEU A 228 -14.64 17.87 4.34
CA LEU A 228 -15.19 18.42 3.10
C LEU A 228 -15.35 19.95 3.16
N GLU A 229 -15.76 20.49 4.31
CA GLU A 229 -15.80 21.93 4.57
C GLU A 229 -14.41 22.57 4.51
N LEU A 230 -13.37 21.88 4.99
CA LEU A 230 -11.99 22.36 4.93
C LEU A 230 -11.46 22.49 3.50
N ILE A 231 -11.89 21.61 2.59
CA ILE A 231 -11.41 21.58 1.20
C ILE A 231 -12.41 22.22 0.21
N ASP A 232 -13.46 22.87 0.72
CA ASP A 232 -14.52 23.52 -0.06
C ASP A 232 -15.12 22.61 -1.15
N SER A 233 -15.50 21.39 -0.75
CA SER A 233 -16.17 20.41 -1.62
C SER A 233 -17.40 19.84 -0.94
N ASN A 234 -18.47 19.63 -1.70
CA ASN A 234 -19.69 18.97 -1.25
C ASN A 234 -20.11 17.81 -2.15
N HIS A 235 -19.32 17.50 -3.19
CA HIS A 235 -19.56 16.37 -4.08
C HIS A 235 -18.51 15.30 -3.84
N VAL A 236 -18.95 14.06 -3.66
CA VAL A 236 -18.07 12.94 -3.33
C VAL A 236 -18.38 11.72 -4.15
N PHE A 237 -17.36 10.88 -4.31
CA PHE A 237 -17.48 9.55 -4.86
C PHE A 237 -17.09 8.53 -3.79
N LEU A 238 -17.85 7.43 -3.67
CA LEU A 238 -17.59 6.40 -2.66
C LEU A 238 -16.91 5.20 -3.29
N SER A 239 -15.92 4.64 -2.61
CA SER A 239 -15.21 3.44 -3.03
C SER A 239 -15.26 2.41 -1.91
N GLU A 240 -15.61 1.18 -2.26
CA GLU A 240 -15.67 0.06 -1.34
C GLU A 240 -14.80 -1.07 -1.89
N ASP A 241 -13.93 -1.64 -1.05
CA ASP A 241 -13.09 -2.77 -1.45
C ASP A 241 -12.66 -3.57 -0.22
N SER A 242 -12.14 -4.77 -0.43
CA SER A 242 -11.65 -5.65 0.64
C SER A 242 -10.24 -6.17 0.37
N THR A 243 -9.46 -6.34 1.42
CA THR A 243 -8.11 -6.93 1.33
C THR A 243 -7.90 -8.00 2.37
N GLY A 244 -7.05 -8.98 2.06
CA GLY A 244 -6.72 -10.08 2.98
C GLY A 244 -5.97 -9.60 4.21
N VAL A 245 -6.30 -10.17 5.37
CA VAL A 245 -5.63 -9.88 6.65
C VAL A 245 -5.18 -11.16 7.35
N ILE A 246 -4.22 -11.01 8.27
CA ILE A 246 -3.82 -12.10 9.14
C ILE A 246 -4.95 -12.39 10.12
N ILE A 247 -5.39 -13.64 10.13
CA ILE A 247 -6.43 -14.13 11.00
C ILE A 247 -5.91 -14.14 12.44
N SER A 248 -6.26 -13.10 13.19
CA SER A 248 -5.88 -12.97 14.60
C SER A 248 -6.92 -12.17 15.36
N VAL A 249 -7.17 -12.56 16.61
CA VAL A 249 -8.01 -11.80 17.54
C VAL A 249 -7.10 -11.05 18.50
N SER A 250 -7.26 -9.74 18.57
CA SER A 250 -6.51 -8.86 19.46
C SER A 250 -7.45 -8.02 20.31
N TYR A 251 -6.96 -7.57 21.45
CA TYR A 251 -7.69 -6.70 22.36
C TYR A 251 -7.20 -5.27 22.18
N ASP A 252 -8.11 -4.38 21.82
CA ASP A 252 -7.89 -2.95 21.78
C ASP A 252 -8.18 -2.35 23.17
N SER A 253 -7.11 -2.03 23.89
CA SER A 253 -7.16 -1.45 25.23
C SER A 253 -7.81 -0.06 25.27
N ARG A 254 -7.84 0.67 24.15
CA ARG A 254 -8.37 2.04 24.12
C ARG A 254 -9.89 2.04 24.11
N ASN A 255 -10.45 1.19 23.26
CA ASN A 255 -11.89 1.07 23.10
C ASN A 255 -12.49 0.02 24.04
N ASP A 256 -11.66 -0.74 24.76
CA ASP A 256 -12.06 -1.89 25.58
C ASP A 256 -12.89 -2.89 24.77
N CYS A 257 -12.38 -3.28 23.60
CA CYS A 257 -13.03 -4.23 22.70
C CYS A 257 -12.05 -5.23 22.10
N PHE A 258 -12.56 -6.36 21.61
CA PHE A 258 -11.81 -7.31 20.81
C PHE A 258 -12.01 -7.05 19.32
N ILE A 259 -10.92 -7.09 18.55
CA ILE A 259 -10.86 -6.87 17.11
C ILE A 259 -10.39 -8.17 16.44
N GLY A 260 -10.91 -8.47 15.26
CA GLY A 260 -10.49 -9.63 14.46
C GLY A 260 -11.55 -10.73 14.30
N PHE A 261 -12.72 -10.55 14.91
CA PHE A 261 -13.92 -11.32 14.57
C PHE A 261 -14.67 -10.66 13.41
N SER A 262 -15.38 -11.46 12.63
CA SER A 262 -16.27 -10.95 11.58
C SER A 262 -17.59 -10.54 12.23
N PRO A 263 -17.93 -9.24 12.30
CA PRO A 263 -19.18 -8.78 12.87
C PRO A 263 -20.36 -9.24 12.01
N ARG A 264 -21.46 -9.61 12.66
CA ARG A 264 -22.73 -9.86 11.95
C ARG A 264 -23.26 -8.56 11.37
N LEU A 265 -23.67 -8.59 10.10
CA LEU A 265 -24.33 -7.45 9.47
C LEU A 265 -25.82 -7.47 9.77
N VAL A 266 -26.35 -6.33 10.23
CA VAL A 266 -27.79 -6.11 10.36
C VAL A 266 -28.19 -5.02 9.38
N ASN A 267 -29.05 -5.38 8.43
CA ASN A 267 -29.38 -4.53 7.29
C ASN A 267 -28.14 -4.06 6.51
N GLY A 268 -27.15 -4.95 6.34
CA GLY A 268 -25.90 -4.64 5.66
C GLY A 268 -24.89 -3.81 6.45
N LEU A 269 -25.20 -3.42 7.69
CA LEU A 269 -24.31 -2.61 8.52
C LEU A 269 -23.71 -3.44 9.66
N PRO A 270 -22.40 -3.27 9.95
CA PRO A 270 -21.78 -3.87 11.12
C PRO A 270 -22.17 -3.12 12.40
N PHE A 271 -22.07 -3.79 13.54
CA PHE A 271 -22.22 -3.14 14.85
C PHE A 271 -20.89 -2.65 15.38
N VAL A 272 -20.87 -1.37 15.78
CA VAL A 272 -19.77 -0.80 16.57
C VAL A 272 -19.78 -1.45 17.95
N ASP A 273 -18.60 -1.73 18.50
CA ASP A 273 -18.43 -2.25 19.86
C ASP A 273 -19.10 -3.60 20.16
N HIS A 274 -19.37 -4.41 19.14
CA HIS A 274 -20.06 -5.69 19.37
C HIS A 274 -19.28 -6.60 20.33
N PHE A 275 -17.96 -6.64 20.21
CA PHE A 275 -17.10 -7.55 20.96
C PHE A 275 -16.52 -6.87 22.22
N LYS A 276 -17.39 -6.38 23.10
CA LYS A 276 -17.03 -5.84 24.42
C LYS A 276 -17.54 -6.72 25.55
N THR A 277 -16.64 -7.22 26.39
CA THR A 277 -17.03 -8.05 27.53
C THR A 277 -16.08 -7.91 28.71
N ASN A 278 -16.61 -8.06 29.91
CA ASN A 278 -15.86 -8.21 31.16
C ASN A 278 -15.87 -9.67 31.68
N ARG A 279 -16.38 -10.61 30.88
CA ARG A 279 -16.49 -12.03 31.22
C ARG A 279 -15.67 -12.89 30.26
N TYR A 280 -14.75 -13.67 30.82
CA TYR A 280 -13.94 -14.60 30.03
C TYR A 280 -14.78 -15.64 29.28
N THR A 281 -15.88 -16.12 29.90
CA THR A 281 -16.79 -17.11 29.29
C THR A 281 -17.46 -16.60 28.03
N GLU A 282 -17.77 -15.30 27.96
CA GLU A 282 -18.38 -14.68 26.78
C GLU A 282 -17.35 -14.55 25.66
N LEU A 283 -16.11 -14.17 25.98
CA LEU A 283 -15.01 -14.20 25.00
C LEU A 283 -14.82 -15.62 24.44
N GLN A 284 -14.81 -16.64 25.29
CA GLN A 284 -14.68 -18.03 24.85
C GLN A 284 -15.81 -18.43 23.91
N GLN A 285 -17.06 -18.07 24.25
CA GLN A 285 -18.20 -18.32 23.40
C GLN A 285 -18.07 -17.64 22.02
N TRP A 286 -17.50 -16.43 21.93
CA TRP A 286 -17.30 -15.78 20.64
C TRP A 286 -16.32 -16.51 19.71
N PHE A 287 -15.31 -17.19 20.26
CA PHE A 287 -14.41 -18.04 19.46
C PHE A 287 -15.12 -19.27 18.87
N GLU A 288 -16.28 -19.65 19.41
CA GLU A 288 -17.13 -20.74 18.91
C GLU A 288 -18.24 -20.22 17.98
N ASP A 289 -18.86 -19.08 18.32
CA ASP A 289 -20.06 -18.55 17.66
C ASP A 289 -19.78 -17.64 16.45
N PHE A 290 -18.55 -17.10 16.33
CA PHE A 290 -18.19 -16.13 15.29
C PHE A 290 -16.96 -16.55 14.50
N ASP A 291 -17.06 -16.38 13.18
CA ASP A 291 -15.92 -16.51 12.30
C ASP A 291 -14.89 -15.42 12.59
N LYS A 292 -13.60 -15.77 12.50
CA LYS A 292 -12.52 -14.79 12.47
C LYS A 292 -12.49 -14.08 11.11
N SER A 293 -12.13 -12.81 11.12
CA SER A 293 -12.04 -12.01 9.90
C SER A 293 -10.87 -12.46 9.03
N THR A 294 -11.15 -12.76 7.77
CA THR A 294 -10.16 -13.13 6.75
C THR A 294 -9.83 -11.96 5.84
N LEU A 295 -10.75 -11.00 5.74
CA LEU A 295 -10.61 -9.77 4.98
C LEU A 295 -10.89 -8.56 5.89
N VAL A 296 -10.42 -7.39 5.48
CA VAL A 296 -10.91 -6.09 5.95
C VAL A 296 -11.60 -5.39 4.80
N ASN A 297 -12.86 -5.03 5.00
CA ASN A 297 -13.66 -4.22 4.09
C ASN A 297 -13.51 -2.74 4.47
N ALA A 298 -13.13 -1.92 3.50
CA ALA A 298 -12.90 -0.49 3.70
C ALA A 298 -13.80 0.35 2.79
N HIS A 299 -14.29 1.47 3.33
CA HIS A 299 -15.09 2.46 2.63
C HIS A 299 -14.30 3.77 2.60
N LEU A 300 -13.94 4.21 1.41
CA LEU A 300 -13.27 5.48 1.17
C LEU A 300 -14.18 6.46 0.45
N VAL A 301 -13.99 7.74 0.75
CA VAL A 301 -14.71 8.84 0.14
C VAL A 301 -13.69 9.70 -0.61
N GLU A 302 -13.86 9.84 -1.91
CA GLU A 302 -13.05 10.69 -2.76
C GLU A 302 -13.77 12.03 -3.01
N PRO A 303 -13.23 13.16 -2.53
CA PRO A 303 -13.80 14.47 -2.80
C PRO A 303 -13.59 14.90 -4.24
N LEU A 304 -14.64 15.46 -4.85
CA LEU A 304 -14.57 16.04 -6.18
C LEU A 304 -14.25 17.53 -6.04
N LEU A 305 -13.05 17.91 -6.46
CA LEU A 305 -12.52 19.27 -6.31
C LEU A 305 -12.85 20.12 -7.53
N SER A 306 -13.29 21.36 -7.27
CA SER A 306 -13.58 22.36 -8.31
C SER A 306 -12.33 22.97 -8.95
N ASN A 307 -11.21 22.99 -8.21
CA ASN A 307 -9.96 23.62 -8.62
C ASN A 307 -8.84 22.60 -8.82
N SER A 308 -8.53 22.29 -10.09
CA SER A 308 -7.38 21.50 -10.53
C SER A 308 -6.01 22.19 -10.35
N SER A 309 -6.00 23.44 -9.84
CA SER A 309 -4.79 24.22 -9.59
C SER A 309 -4.16 23.98 -8.21
N SER A 310 -4.84 23.25 -7.32
CA SER A 310 -4.24 22.80 -6.07
C SER A 310 -3.46 21.51 -6.33
N LEU A 311 -2.14 21.53 -6.11
CA LEU A 311 -1.29 20.34 -6.02
C LEU A 311 -1.73 19.34 -4.92
N VAL A 312 -2.81 19.65 -4.19
CA VAL A 312 -3.51 18.72 -3.32
C VAL A 312 -4.38 17.82 -4.20
N HIS A 313 -3.80 16.72 -4.69
CA HIS A 313 -4.57 15.55 -5.13
C HIS A 313 -5.70 15.27 -4.13
N SER A 314 -6.90 14.92 -4.62
CA SER A 314 -8.00 14.42 -3.80
C SER A 314 -7.43 13.42 -2.79
N ARG A 315 -7.52 13.72 -1.49
CA ARG A 315 -7.08 12.81 -0.45
C ARG A 315 -8.29 11.97 -0.07
N PRO A 316 -8.31 10.67 -0.37
CA PRO A 316 -9.44 9.84 0.01
C PRO A 316 -9.59 9.85 1.53
N PHE A 317 -10.81 10.04 1.98
CA PHE A 317 -11.15 10.00 3.40
C PHE A 317 -11.63 8.59 3.75
N ILE A 318 -11.02 7.96 4.77
CA ILE A 318 -11.49 6.66 5.27
C ILE A 318 -12.76 6.89 6.08
N LEU A 319 -13.90 6.50 5.53
CA LEU A 319 -15.19 6.64 6.19
C LEU A 319 -15.41 5.56 7.25
N SER A 320 -15.08 4.30 6.92
CA SER A 320 -15.21 3.15 7.82
C SER A 320 -14.34 1.98 7.34
N ALA A 321 -13.89 1.15 8.27
CA ALA A 321 -13.28 -0.14 7.98
C ALA A 321 -13.69 -1.18 9.04
N TYR A 322 -13.88 -2.43 8.62
CA TYR A 322 -14.18 -3.54 9.52
C TYR A 322 -13.76 -4.88 8.95
N GLY A 323 -13.45 -5.84 9.82
CA GLY A 323 -13.16 -7.21 9.42
C GLY A 323 -14.38 -7.91 8.83
N THR A 324 -14.18 -8.82 7.87
CA THR A 324 -15.25 -9.62 7.28
C THR A 324 -14.72 -10.98 6.85
N ASN A 325 -15.62 -11.95 6.75
CA ASN A 325 -15.39 -13.27 6.15
C ASN A 325 -15.96 -13.36 4.72
N ASN A 326 -16.38 -12.23 4.14
CA ASN A 326 -17.00 -12.12 2.82
C ASN A 326 -18.36 -12.84 2.68
N LYS A 327 -19.03 -13.27 3.76
CA LYS A 327 -20.31 -14.01 3.67
C LYS A 327 -21.55 -13.12 3.49
N TYR A 328 -21.39 -11.85 3.09
CA TYR A 328 -22.51 -10.93 2.90
C TYR A 328 -23.18 -11.08 1.53
N THR A 329 -24.46 -10.70 1.44
CA THR A 329 -25.25 -10.79 0.20
C THR A 329 -25.24 -9.49 -0.59
N ALA A 330 -25.65 -9.55 -1.86
CA ALA A 330 -25.90 -8.35 -2.67
C ALA A 330 -26.96 -7.40 -2.05
N ILE A 331 -27.90 -7.94 -1.28
CA ILE A 331 -28.92 -7.15 -0.58
C ILE A 331 -28.30 -6.38 0.58
N ASP A 332 -27.36 -6.99 1.30
CA ASP A 332 -26.62 -6.32 2.39
C ASP A 332 -25.80 -5.15 1.85
N ILE A 333 -25.11 -5.34 0.73
CA ILE A 333 -24.37 -4.27 0.03
C ILE A 333 -25.30 -3.12 -0.34
N LEU A 334 -26.46 -3.40 -0.94
CA LEU A 334 -27.44 -2.39 -1.32
C LEU A 334 -27.97 -1.60 -0.12
N ARG A 335 -28.34 -2.28 0.96
CA ARG A 335 -28.83 -1.61 2.18
C ARG A 335 -27.75 -0.72 2.78
N LYS A 336 -26.49 -1.16 2.77
CA LYS A 336 -25.35 -0.37 3.19
C LYS A 336 -25.15 0.87 2.33
N TRP A 337 -25.14 0.74 1.00
CA TRP A 337 -25.01 1.89 0.10
C TRP A 337 -26.14 2.89 0.28
N MET A 338 -27.38 2.43 0.48
CA MET A 338 -28.52 3.31 0.78
C MET A 338 -28.35 4.04 2.11
N TYR A 339 -27.85 3.36 3.14
CA TYR A 339 -27.53 4.00 4.41
C TYR A 339 -26.45 5.09 4.24
N LEU A 340 -25.35 4.77 3.57
CA LEU A 340 -24.27 5.71 3.26
C LEU A 340 -24.77 6.94 2.52
N TYR A 341 -25.58 6.73 1.47
CA TYR A 341 -26.18 7.81 0.69
C TYR A 341 -27.06 8.72 1.56
N ASN A 342 -27.95 8.14 2.36
CA ASN A 342 -28.87 8.89 3.21
C ASN A 342 -28.13 9.68 4.31
N GLU A 343 -27.12 9.10 4.95
CA GLU A 343 -26.32 9.77 5.99
C GLU A 343 -25.46 10.91 5.44
N CYS A 344 -24.87 10.74 4.26
CA CYS A 344 -24.17 11.82 3.54
C CYS A 344 -25.14 12.96 3.21
N LYS A 345 -26.31 12.62 2.66
CA LYS A 345 -27.31 13.62 2.27
C LYS A 345 -27.84 14.44 3.45
N LYS A 346 -28.07 13.82 4.61
CA LYS A 346 -28.45 14.53 5.85
C LYS A 346 -27.46 15.63 6.24
N ARG A 347 -26.21 15.53 5.77
CA ARG A 347 -25.10 16.47 6.02
C ARG A 347 -24.80 17.38 4.83
N ASN A 348 -25.68 17.44 3.83
CA ASN A 348 -25.50 18.18 2.57
C ASN A 348 -24.29 17.71 1.74
N ILE A 349 -23.96 16.42 1.82
CA ILE A 349 -22.92 15.79 1.01
C ILE A 349 -23.58 15.08 -0.17
N ASN A 350 -23.25 15.49 -1.38
CA ASN A 350 -23.78 14.95 -2.63
C ASN A 350 -22.94 13.77 -3.10
N VAL A 351 -23.44 12.56 -2.89
CA VAL A 351 -22.82 11.33 -3.42
C VAL A 351 -23.14 11.22 -4.90
N VAL A 352 -22.11 11.23 -5.74
CA VAL A 352 -22.22 11.11 -7.21
C VAL A 352 -22.34 9.65 -7.65
N GLY A 353 -21.72 8.72 -6.92
CA GLY A 353 -21.81 7.29 -7.19
C GLY A 353 -20.92 6.46 -6.25
N PHE A 354 -20.91 5.16 -6.53
CA PHE A 354 -20.09 4.15 -5.84
C PHE A 354 -19.20 3.42 -6.84
N SER A 355 -18.00 3.03 -6.41
CA SER A 355 -17.12 2.07 -7.08
C SER A 355 -16.75 0.92 -6.15
N THR A 356 -16.47 -0.23 -6.76
CA THR A 356 -16.05 -1.45 -6.08
C THR A 356 -15.35 -2.34 -7.11
N ASP A 357 -14.72 -3.41 -6.62
CA ASP A 357 -14.24 -4.48 -7.47
C ASP A 357 -15.40 -5.17 -8.22
N CYS A 358 -15.04 -5.93 -9.27
CA CYS A 358 -16.02 -6.69 -10.05
C CYS A 358 -16.40 -8.02 -9.39
N ASP A 359 -16.37 -8.11 -8.07
CA ASP A 359 -16.83 -9.30 -7.35
C ASP A 359 -18.32 -9.57 -7.66
N PRO A 360 -18.73 -10.84 -7.85
CA PRO A 360 -20.09 -11.16 -8.28
C PRO A 360 -21.20 -10.59 -7.40
N ARG A 361 -21.00 -10.44 -6.09
CA ARG A 361 -22.02 -9.89 -5.17
C ARG A 361 -22.19 -8.39 -5.36
N TYR A 362 -21.08 -7.67 -5.53
CA TYR A 362 -21.09 -6.24 -5.83
C TYR A 362 -21.64 -5.96 -7.21
N LEU A 363 -21.24 -6.75 -8.20
CA LEU A 363 -21.81 -6.69 -9.55
C LEU A 363 -23.33 -6.89 -9.50
N LYS A 364 -23.81 -7.88 -8.73
CA LYS A 364 -25.24 -8.11 -8.53
C LYS A 364 -25.93 -6.93 -7.83
N ALA A 365 -25.29 -6.32 -6.84
CA ALA A 365 -25.80 -5.11 -6.18
C ALA A 365 -25.96 -3.96 -7.20
N MET A 366 -24.93 -3.68 -8.01
CA MET A 366 -24.99 -2.67 -9.08
C MET A 366 -26.10 -2.94 -10.09
N GLN A 367 -26.31 -4.20 -10.47
CA GLN A 367 -27.39 -4.57 -11.38
C GLN A 367 -28.77 -4.28 -10.79
N LEU A 368 -28.97 -4.61 -9.51
CA LEU A 368 -30.24 -4.41 -8.82
C LEU A 368 -30.53 -2.93 -8.63
N SER A 369 -29.52 -2.12 -8.29
CA SER A 369 -29.68 -0.68 -8.11
C SER A 369 -29.96 0.06 -9.42
N LEU A 370 -29.26 -0.29 -10.50
CA LEU A 370 -29.47 0.31 -11.82
C LEU A 370 -30.70 -0.24 -12.55
N GLY A 371 -31.36 -1.25 -11.96
CA GLY A 371 -32.41 -2.00 -12.64
C GLY A 371 -31.94 -2.67 -13.92
N PHE A 372 -30.64 -2.93 -14.03
CA PHE A 372 -30.00 -3.56 -15.16
C PHE A 372 -30.33 -5.06 -15.12
N PHE A 373 -31.39 -5.42 -15.86
CA PHE A 373 -31.83 -6.80 -16.09
C PHE A 373 -32.13 -7.64 -14.84
N THR A 374 -32.35 -7.00 -13.70
CA THR A 374 -32.71 -7.65 -12.44
C THR A 374 -33.79 -6.84 -11.71
N LYS A 375 -34.70 -7.54 -11.03
CA LYS A 375 -35.67 -6.95 -10.10
C LYS A 375 -35.50 -7.64 -8.75
N ALA A 376 -35.36 -6.87 -7.68
CA ALA A 376 -35.43 -7.43 -6.34
C ALA A 376 -36.90 -7.82 -6.07
N PRO A 377 -37.21 -9.09 -5.77
CA PRO A 377 -38.52 -9.42 -5.22
C PRO A 377 -38.65 -8.72 -3.86
N ASN A 378 -39.69 -7.93 -3.68
CA ASN A 378 -40.12 -7.38 -2.38
C ASN A 378 -39.17 -6.36 -1.71
N ILE A 379 -38.21 -5.78 -2.42
CA ILE A 379 -37.44 -4.64 -1.90
C ILE A 379 -37.64 -3.45 -2.82
N ASP A 380 -38.46 -2.51 -2.34
CA ASP A 380 -38.59 -1.20 -2.94
C ASP A 380 -37.38 -0.34 -2.53
N LEU A 381 -36.29 -0.46 -3.30
CA LEU A 381 -35.04 0.27 -3.02
C LEU A 381 -35.08 1.74 -3.46
N LEU A 382 -36.00 2.12 -4.36
CA LEU A 382 -35.90 3.37 -5.12
C LEU A 382 -37.22 4.15 -5.22
N THR A 383 -38.38 3.51 -5.04
CA THR A 383 -39.66 4.19 -5.20
C THR A 383 -39.91 5.08 -3.98
N GLY A 384 -40.19 6.36 -4.23
CA GLY A 384 -40.38 7.37 -3.18
C GLY A 384 -39.16 8.21 -2.81
N ASN A 385 -37.96 7.94 -3.38
CA ASN A 385 -36.80 8.81 -3.18
C ASN A 385 -36.67 9.85 -4.31
N ASN A 386 -37.48 10.91 -4.26
CA ASN A 386 -37.54 12.02 -5.25
C ASN A 386 -36.23 12.82 -5.41
N ASN A 387 -35.13 12.36 -4.80
CA ASN A 387 -33.86 13.07 -4.72
C ASN A 387 -32.72 12.33 -5.41
N LEU A 388 -32.99 11.17 -6.02
CA LEU A 388 -32.04 10.50 -6.88
C LEU A 388 -31.82 11.35 -8.14
N LEU A 389 -30.58 11.42 -8.62
CA LEU A 389 -30.28 12.04 -9.91
C LEU A 389 -30.99 11.26 -11.01
N GLU A 390 -31.90 11.93 -11.70
CA GLU A 390 -32.57 11.36 -12.87
C GLU A 390 -31.87 11.79 -14.16
N ILE A 391 -31.83 10.91 -15.16
CA ILE A 391 -31.35 11.21 -16.52
C ILE A 391 -32.50 11.17 -17.51
N ASN A 392 -32.54 12.13 -18.44
CA ASN A 392 -33.55 12.15 -19.49
C ASN A 392 -33.10 11.28 -20.68
N ILE A 393 -33.44 9.99 -20.63
CA ILE A 393 -33.10 9.05 -21.70
C ILE A 393 -34.08 9.23 -22.86
N ALA A 394 -33.54 9.50 -24.05
CA ALA A 394 -34.37 9.64 -25.23
C ALA A 394 -35.09 8.31 -25.55
N SER A 395 -36.40 8.38 -25.82
CA SER A 395 -37.25 7.19 -25.98
C SER A 395 -36.82 6.26 -27.13
N HIS A 396 -36.06 6.78 -28.11
CA HIS A 396 -35.55 6.00 -29.23
C HIS A 396 -34.22 5.28 -28.94
N TRP A 397 -33.57 5.54 -27.81
CA TRP A 397 -32.31 4.89 -27.41
C TRP A 397 -32.52 3.44 -26.99
N ASN A 398 -32.57 2.54 -27.96
CA ASN A 398 -32.68 1.10 -27.73
C ASN A 398 -31.37 0.42 -27.31
N PHE A 399 -30.25 1.14 -27.32
CA PHE A 399 -28.95 0.63 -26.88
C PHE A 399 -28.71 0.83 -25.39
N PHE A 400 -29.51 1.68 -24.74
CA PHE A 400 -29.35 2.13 -23.35
C PHE A 400 -30.21 1.30 -22.39
N PHE A 401 -29.62 0.60 -21.42
CA PHE A 401 -30.28 -0.46 -20.66
C PHE A 401 -30.42 -0.23 -19.16
N ILE A 402 -29.81 0.84 -18.62
CA ILE A 402 -29.96 1.20 -17.20
C ILE A 402 -31.21 2.08 -16.99
N ARG A 403 -31.78 2.05 -15.79
CA ARG A 403 -32.89 2.94 -15.41
C ARG A 403 -32.46 4.40 -15.43
N SER A 404 -33.43 5.29 -15.48
CA SER A 404 -33.23 6.74 -15.44
C SER A 404 -32.76 7.27 -14.07
N THR A 405 -32.19 6.45 -13.18
CA THR A 405 -31.84 6.82 -11.79
C THR A 405 -30.40 6.45 -11.45
N GLN A 406 -29.68 7.38 -10.80
CA GLN A 406 -28.29 7.39 -10.31
C GLN A 406 -27.26 6.39 -10.87
N PRO A 407 -26.12 6.88 -11.43
CA PRO A 407 -25.07 6.03 -11.99
C PRO A 407 -24.17 5.39 -10.92
N TYR A 408 -23.69 4.16 -11.20
CA TYR A 408 -22.64 3.45 -10.46
C TYR A 408 -21.47 3.22 -11.41
N LEU A 409 -20.25 3.59 -11.05
CA LEU A 409 -19.13 3.53 -11.99
C LEU A 409 -18.00 2.65 -11.50
N CYS A 410 -17.35 2.03 -12.47
CA CYS A 410 -15.96 1.64 -12.38
C CYS A 410 -15.28 2.06 -13.68
N MET A 411 -14.57 3.21 -13.72
CA MET A 411 -13.70 3.48 -14.86
C MET A 411 -12.35 4.03 -14.42
N GLN A 412 -11.30 3.42 -14.94
CA GLN A 412 -9.93 3.78 -14.66
C GLN A 412 -9.20 4.07 -15.98
N ASP A 413 -9.00 5.35 -16.24
CA ASP A 413 -7.84 5.89 -16.97
C ASP A 413 -7.79 7.40 -16.70
N ALA A 414 -6.63 8.05 -16.73
CA ALA A 414 -6.50 9.51 -16.61
C ALA A 414 -6.13 10.16 -17.96
N GLU A 415 -5.65 9.38 -18.93
CA GLU A 415 -4.93 9.93 -20.09
C GLU A 415 -5.82 10.18 -21.32
N THR A 416 -6.99 9.54 -21.38
CA THR A 416 -7.91 9.67 -22.53
C THR A 416 -8.94 10.79 -22.29
N ASP A 417 -9.32 11.58 -23.29
CA ASP A 417 -10.42 12.55 -23.14
C ASP A 417 -11.78 11.87 -22.97
N ILE A 418 -12.75 12.57 -22.36
CA ILE A 418 -14.03 11.97 -21.95
C ILE A 418 -14.87 11.43 -23.11
N LEU A 419 -14.86 12.10 -24.28
CA LEU A 419 -15.65 11.67 -25.44
C LEU A 419 -14.98 10.50 -26.16
N THR A 420 -13.66 10.48 -26.21
CA THR A 420 -12.89 9.34 -26.72
C THR A 420 -13.06 8.11 -25.81
N ARG A 421 -13.13 8.29 -24.49
CA ARG A 421 -13.49 7.19 -23.58
C ARG A 421 -14.88 6.66 -23.83
N LEU A 422 -15.86 7.56 -23.99
CA LEU A 422 -17.23 7.18 -24.33
C LEU A 422 -17.24 6.37 -25.63
N TYR A 423 -16.55 6.84 -26.66
CA TYR A 423 -16.40 6.14 -27.93
C TYR A 423 -15.83 4.73 -27.75
N TYR A 424 -14.63 4.59 -27.16
CA TYR A 424 -13.99 3.28 -27.02
C TYR A 424 -14.71 2.34 -26.06
N GLY A 425 -15.31 2.86 -24.99
CA GLY A 425 -16.14 2.06 -24.08
C GLY A 425 -17.35 1.44 -24.82
N TRP A 426 -17.97 2.19 -25.72
CA TRP A 426 -19.04 1.68 -26.56
C TRP A 426 -18.54 0.72 -27.65
N VAL A 427 -17.36 0.94 -28.24
CA VAL A 427 -16.74 -0.01 -29.18
C VAL A 427 -16.59 -1.37 -28.52
N VAL A 428 -15.97 -1.42 -27.32
CA VAL A 428 -15.78 -2.67 -26.57
C VAL A 428 -17.11 -3.33 -26.24
N THR A 429 -18.07 -2.54 -25.76
CA THR A 429 -19.40 -3.04 -25.39
C THR A 429 -20.14 -3.64 -26.59
N PHE A 430 -20.13 -2.98 -27.75
CA PHE A 430 -20.72 -3.53 -28.97
C PHE A 430 -19.98 -4.77 -29.48
N SER A 431 -18.65 -4.81 -29.41
CA SER A 431 -17.87 -6.01 -29.73
C SER A 431 -18.28 -7.18 -28.83
N TYR A 432 -18.45 -6.95 -27.53
CA TYR A 432 -18.94 -7.97 -26.60
C TYR A 432 -20.37 -8.41 -26.93
N ARG A 433 -21.30 -7.48 -27.21
CA ARG A 433 -22.68 -7.81 -27.63
C ARG A 433 -22.69 -8.70 -28.87
N MET A 434 -21.91 -8.34 -29.89
CA MET A 434 -21.80 -9.11 -31.14
C MET A 434 -21.20 -10.50 -30.90
N TRP A 435 -20.14 -10.57 -30.11
CA TRP A 435 -19.45 -11.82 -29.79
C TRP A 435 -20.38 -12.77 -29.01
N TRP A 436 -20.97 -12.30 -27.90
CA TRP A 436 -21.89 -13.10 -27.09
C TRP A 436 -23.14 -13.53 -27.87
N SER A 437 -23.67 -12.63 -28.71
CA SER A 437 -24.79 -12.96 -29.60
C SER A 437 -24.42 -14.08 -30.56
N SER A 438 -23.23 -14.02 -31.17
CA SER A 438 -22.76 -15.05 -32.11
C SER A 438 -22.59 -16.42 -31.45
N ILE A 439 -22.11 -16.47 -30.20
CA ILE A 439 -21.99 -17.71 -29.42
C ILE A 439 -23.37 -18.29 -29.13
N GLN A 440 -24.31 -17.46 -28.69
CA GLN A 440 -25.66 -17.93 -28.35
C GLN A 440 -26.42 -18.46 -29.56
N ILE A 441 -26.14 -17.94 -30.76
CA ILE A 441 -26.74 -18.41 -32.01
C ILE A 441 -26.16 -19.76 -32.46
N LYS A 442 -24.87 -20.05 -32.17
CA LYS A 442 -24.17 -21.26 -32.63
C LYS A 442 -24.56 -22.59 -31.92
N GLN A 443 -25.56 -22.59 -31.04
CA GLN A 443 -26.19 -23.74 -30.32
C GLN A 443 -25.68 -24.07 -28.91
N ASN A 444 -26.61 -24.60 -28.09
CA ASN A 444 -26.52 -25.50 -26.92
C ASN A 444 -25.28 -25.47 -25.99
N CYS A 445 -24.56 -24.37 -25.87
CA CYS A 445 -23.51 -24.26 -24.85
C CYS A 445 -24.14 -24.36 -23.46
N SER A 446 -23.72 -25.39 -22.72
CA SER A 446 -23.94 -25.52 -21.28
C SER A 446 -23.40 -24.28 -20.55
N GLN A 447 -23.85 -24.03 -19.33
CA GLN A 447 -23.35 -22.89 -18.54
C GLN A 447 -21.83 -23.00 -18.33
N LYS A 448 -21.31 -24.22 -18.12
CA LYS A 448 -19.89 -24.53 -17.94
C LYS A 448 -19.02 -24.16 -19.16
N GLU A 449 -19.52 -24.32 -20.37
CA GLU A 449 -18.81 -23.91 -21.60
C GLU A 449 -18.80 -22.38 -21.78
N LYS A 450 -19.82 -21.69 -21.28
CA LYS A 450 -19.91 -20.21 -21.31
C LYS A 450 -18.96 -19.57 -20.32
N ASP A 451 -18.71 -20.23 -19.19
CA ASP A 451 -17.79 -19.76 -18.16
C ASP A 451 -16.32 -19.96 -18.58
N ASN A 452 -16.04 -20.93 -19.48
CA ASN A 452 -14.72 -21.13 -20.11
C ASN A 452 -14.45 -20.25 -21.34
N CYS A 453 -15.35 -19.32 -21.69
CA CYS A 453 -15.12 -18.46 -22.84
C CYS A 453 -14.16 -17.32 -22.52
N PHE A 454 -13.38 -16.88 -23.52
CA PHE A 454 -12.36 -15.82 -23.39
C PHE A 454 -12.88 -14.53 -22.74
N ILE A 455 -14.13 -14.14 -23.03
CA ILE A 455 -14.81 -13.04 -22.35
C ILE A 455 -15.89 -13.65 -21.46
N THR A 456 -15.67 -13.59 -20.14
CA THR A 456 -16.65 -14.09 -19.18
C THR A 456 -17.90 -13.20 -19.16
N ARG A 457 -19.00 -13.74 -18.63
CA ARG A 457 -20.25 -12.98 -18.51
C ARG A 457 -20.08 -11.79 -17.57
N ALA A 458 -19.30 -11.95 -16.49
CA ALA A 458 -18.98 -10.87 -15.57
C ALA A 458 -18.24 -9.72 -16.29
N ALA A 459 -17.21 -10.03 -17.09
CA ALA A 459 -16.47 -9.03 -17.86
C ALA A 459 -17.37 -8.26 -18.83
N TRP A 460 -18.28 -8.96 -19.53
CA TRP A 460 -19.25 -8.30 -20.40
C TRP A 460 -20.20 -7.37 -19.64
N LEU A 461 -20.81 -7.85 -18.55
CA LEU A 461 -21.76 -7.07 -17.77
C LEU A 461 -21.08 -5.86 -17.11
N SER A 462 -19.84 -5.99 -16.62
CA SER A 462 -19.07 -4.87 -16.08
C SER A 462 -18.80 -3.81 -17.16
N SER A 463 -18.43 -4.22 -18.38
CA SER A 463 -18.25 -3.27 -19.50
C SER A 463 -19.54 -2.51 -19.83
N GLU A 464 -20.68 -3.21 -19.88
CA GLU A 464 -22.00 -2.59 -20.11
C GLU A 464 -22.30 -1.56 -19.03
N LEU A 465 -22.24 -1.96 -17.75
CA LEU A 465 -22.52 -1.07 -16.62
C LEU A 465 -21.63 0.18 -16.66
N ASN A 466 -20.34 0.00 -16.89
CA ASN A 466 -19.39 1.11 -16.93
C ASN A 466 -19.75 2.11 -18.04
N VAL A 467 -19.95 1.66 -19.27
CA VAL A 467 -20.21 2.58 -20.39
C VAL A 467 -21.58 3.26 -20.27
N HIS A 468 -22.59 2.56 -19.74
CA HIS A 468 -23.89 3.15 -19.46
C HIS A 468 -23.79 4.27 -18.42
N CYS A 469 -23.08 4.02 -17.32
CA CYS A 469 -22.92 5.00 -16.26
C CYS A 469 -22.04 6.17 -16.67
N LEU A 470 -21.01 5.95 -17.50
CA LEU A 470 -20.23 7.03 -18.12
C LEU A 470 -21.12 7.93 -18.97
N THR A 471 -21.96 7.33 -19.82
CA THR A 471 -22.91 8.06 -20.66
C THR A 471 -23.88 8.88 -19.78
N ALA A 472 -24.41 8.28 -18.71
CA ALA A 472 -25.30 8.96 -17.76
C ALA A 472 -24.65 10.19 -17.11
N ILE A 473 -23.37 10.14 -16.76
CA ILE A 473 -22.67 11.28 -16.14
C ILE A 473 -22.43 12.40 -17.13
N ILE A 474 -22.06 12.06 -18.36
CA ILE A 474 -21.92 13.07 -19.42
C ILE A 474 -23.26 13.79 -19.62
N MET A 475 -24.38 13.06 -19.62
CA MET A 475 -25.72 13.65 -19.68
C MET A 475 -26.05 14.52 -18.45
N LEU A 476 -25.78 14.03 -17.24
CA LEU A 476 -26.05 14.80 -16.02
C LEU A 476 -25.24 16.10 -15.96
N VAL A 477 -23.99 16.09 -16.44
CA VAL A 477 -23.16 17.28 -16.54
C VAL A 477 -23.66 18.22 -17.63
N SER A 478 -24.03 17.70 -18.81
CA SER A 478 -24.54 18.54 -19.90
C SER A 478 -25.91 19.17 -19.58
N GLU A 479 -26.75 18.48 -18.80
CA GLU A 479 -28.01 18.99 -18.27
C GLU A 479 -27.83 19.97 -17.09
N GLY A 480 -26.60 20.19 -16.60
CA GLY A 480 -26.30 21.05 -15.45
C GLY A 480 -26.74 20.49 -14.10
N ARG A 481 -27.08 19.18 -14.03
CA ARG A 481 -27.46 18.48 -12.80
C ARG A 481 -26.24 18.01 -11.99
N LEU A 482 -25.09 17.84 -12.65
CA LEU A 482 -23.79 17.62 -12.02
C LEU A 482 -22.82 18.74 -12.40
N PRO A 483 -21.86 19.07 -11.53
CA PRO A 483 -20.84 20.08 -11.83
C PRO A 483 -19.93 19.63 -12.98
N SER A 484 -19.37 20.60 -13.72
CA SER A 484 -18.53 20.33 -14.89
C SER A 484 -17.32 19.44 -14.59
N TYR A 485 -16.75 19.52 -13.38
CA TYR A 485 -15.63 18.69 -12.94
C TYR A 485 -16.00 17.22 -12.67
N ALA A 486 -17.29 16.85 -12.64
CA ALA A 486 -17.71 15.45 -12.51
C ALA A 486 -17.34 14.60 -13.73
N VAL A 487 -16.91 15.20 -14.84
CA VAL A 487 -16.33 14.45 -15.99
C VAL A 487 -14.90 13.98 -15.74
N ASN A 488 -14.28 14.35 -14.62
CA ASN A 488 -12.98 13.83 -14.19
C ASN A 488 -13.12 12.39 -13.68
N THR A 489 -13.51 11.47 -14.56
CA THR A 489 -13.87 10.10 -14.21
C THR A 489 -12.71 9.25 -13.70
N HIS A 490 -11.47 9.76 -13.73
CA HIS A 490 -10.32 9.13 -13.10
C HIS A 490 -10.44 9.06 -11.57
N LEU A 491 -11.24 9.96 -10.97
CA LEU A 491 -11.58 9.96 -9.55
C LEU A 491 -12.69 8.94 -9.20
N PHE A 492 -13.18 8.19 -10.18
CA PHE A 492 -14.28 7.24 -10.02
C PHE A 492 -13.78 5.79 -10.06
N SER A 493 -12.88 5.46 -9.14
CA SER A 493 -12.26 4.13 -9.06
C SER A 493 -12.06 3.67 -7.62
N ASN A 494 -11.77 2.37 -7.46
CA ASN A 494 -11.36 1.77 -6.19
C ASN A 494 -9.84 1.90 -5.92
N GLN A 495 -9.08 2.60 -6.77
CA GLN A 495 -7.64 2.80 -6.57
C GLN A 495 -7.29 3.47 -5.22
N PRO A 496 -8.10 4.39 -4.67
CA PRO A 496 -7.97 4.83 -3.29
C PRO A 496 -7.89 3.70 -2.26
N CYS A 497 -8.71 2.66 -2.41
CA CYS A 497 -8.70 1.49 -1.53
C CYS A 497 -7.37 0.75 -1.65
N GLU A 498 -6.94 0.41 -2.87
CA GLU A 498 -5.68 -0.32 -3.08
C GLU A 498 -4.44 0.49 -2.66
N ALA A 499 -4.44 1.81 -2.85
CA ALA A 499 -3.39 2.68 -2.32
C ALA A 499 -3.35 2.63 -0.78
N THR A 500 -4.51 2.72 -0.12
CA THR A 500 -4.62 2.64 1.34
C THR A 500 -4.17 1.29 1.87
N PHE A 501 -4.58 0.19 1.23
CA PHE A 501 -4.16 -1.17 1.59
C PHE A 501 -2.65 -1.38 1.41
N ARG A 502 -2.04 -0.82 0.37
CA ARG A 502 -0.58 -0.87 0.20
C ARG A 502 0.14 -0.11 1.29
N SER A 503 -0.33 1.09 1.65
CA SER A 503 0.25 1.86 2.75
C SER A 503 0.09 1.14 4.10
N ALA A 504 -1.06 0.53 4.35
CA ALA A 504 -1.28 -0.27 5.57
C ALA A 504 -0.34 -1.48 5.62
N ARG A 505 -0.18 -2.22 4.51
CA ARG A 505 0.76 -3.35 4.40
C ARG A 505 2.22 -2.93 4.54
N ALA A 506 2.61 -1.75 4.09
CA ALA A 506 3.97 -1.23 4.26
C ALA A 506 4.30 -0.88 5.72
N LEU A 507 3.28 -0.58 6.53
CA LEU A 507 3.41 -0.31 7.96
C LEU A 507 3.49 -1.59 8.80
N THR A 508 2.97 -2.71 8.30
CA THR A 508 3.16 -4.03 8.90
C THR A 508 4.50 -4.60 8.43
N GLY A 509 5.40 -4.98 9.35
CA GLY A 509 6.75 -5.43 9.01
C GLY A 509 6.77 -6.55 7.96
N THR A 510 7.82 -6.60 7.13
CA THR A 510 7.96 -7.50 5.96
C THR A 510 7.76 -8.99 6.25
N LEU A 511 7.83 -9.44 7.51
CA LEU A 511 7.68 -10.84 7.89
C LEU A 511 6.21 -11.31 7.98
N SER A 512 5.24 -10.41 7.95
CA SER A 512 3.81 -10.77 8.05
C SER A 512 3.17 -11.16 6.72
N THR A 513 3.90 -10.99 5.59
CA THR A 513 3.31 -11.14 4.24
C THR A 513 4.18 -11.91 3.24
N ILE A 514 5.16 -12.70 3.71
CA ILE A 514 5.95 -13.56 2.82
C ILE A 514 5.30 -14.95 2.83
N LYS A 515 4.51 -15.25 1.79
CA LYS A 515 4.44 -16.63 1.30
C LYS A 515 5.86 -16.99 0.87
N SER A 516 6.41 -18.04 1.46
CA SER A 516 7.75 -18.58 1.18
C SER A 516 7.98 -18.70 -0.33
N THR A 517 8.85 -17.88 -0.88
CA THR A 517 9.58 -18.21 -2.11
C THR A 517 10.96 -18.72 -1.69
N ASP A 518 10.99 -19.94 -1.18
CA ASP A 518 12.22 -20.72 -1.18
C ASP A 518 12.27 -21.48 -2.50
N GLU A 519 13.14 -21.00 -3.39
CA GLU A 519 13.95 -21.75 -4.37
C GLU A 519 14.44 -20.81 -5.47
N ALA A 520 15.58 -20.15 -5.23
CA ALA A 520 16.48 -19.74 -6.30
C ALA A 520 17.90 -19.54 -5.74
N ASN A 521 18.70 -20.59 -5.87
CA ASN A 521 20.13 -20.59 -5.62
C ASN A 521 20.87 -19.48 -6.39
N CYS A 522 21.89 -18.94 -5.72
CA CYS A 522 23.13 -18.38 -6.26
C CYS A 522 23.16 -17.95 -7.74
N ALA A 523 22.98 -16.65 -8.01
CA ALA A 523 23.77 -15.94 -9.00
C ALA A 523 23.75 -14.43 -8.70
N ALA A 524 24.92 -13.83 -8.56
CA ALA A 524 25.09 -12.39 -8.48
C ALA A 524 24.64 -11.75 -9.81
N HIS A 525 23.41 -11.25 -9.84
CA HIS A 525 22.91 -10.39 -10.89
C HIS A 525 22.65 -9.02 -10.31
N SER A 526 23.20 -7.99 -10.97
CA SER A 526 23.01 -6.60 -10.60
C SER A 526 21.53 -6.35 -10.32
N LEU A 527 21.22 -5.86 -9.12
CA LEU A 527 19.90 -5.37 -8.75
C LEU A 527 19.54 -4.22 -9.70
N LYS A 528 18.97 -4.55 -10.86
CA LYS A 528 18.16 -3.63 -11.64
C LYS A 528 16.76 -3.84 -11.13
N PHE A 529 16.28 -2.87 -10.35
CA PHE A 529 14.86 -2.76 -10.08
C PHE A 529 14.10 -2.89 -11.41
N PRO A 530 13.09 -3.76 -11.51
CA PRO A 530 12.23 -3.74 -12.68
C PRO A 530 11.67 -2.33 -12.80
N VAL A 531 11.91 -1.68 -13.95
CA VAL A 531 11.21 -0.44 -14.29
C VAL A 531 9.74 -0.82 -14.35
N HIS A 532 9.01 -0.45 -13.30
CA HIS A 532 7.59 -0.67 -13.22
C HIS A 532 6.95 0.01 -14.43
N HIS A 533 6.28 -0.74 -15.29
CA HIS A 533 5.58 -0.27 -16.48
C HIS A 533 4.48 0.78 -16.17
N LYS A 534 4.21 1.04 -14.89
CA LYS A 534 3.27 2.07 -14.39
C LYS A 534 3.92 3.43 -14.11
N ASN A 535 5.26 3.55 -14.12
CA ASN A 535 5.96 4.83 -13.95
C ASN A 535 6.35 5.47 -15.29
N ARG A 536 5.46 5.38 -16.28
CA ARG A 536 5.57 6.19 -17.50
C ARG A 536 4.82 7.52 -17.36
N HIS A 537 4.77 8.09 -16.15
CA HIS A 537 4.49 9.51 -16.00
C HIS A 537 5.71 10.28 -16.50
N ARG A 538 5.78 10.49 -17.81
CA ARG A 538 6.41 11.71 -18.31
C ARG A 538 5.63 12.85 -17.64
N GLU A 539 6.35 13.76 -17.01
CA GLU A 539 5.87 15.10 -16.67
C GLU A 539 5.36 15.73 -17.96
N THR A 540 4.09 15.44 -18.24
CA THR A 540 3.36 16.05 -19.33
C THR A 540 2.63 17.15 -18.61
N THR A 541 3.10 18.37 -18.82
CA THR A 541 2.38 19.60 -18.47
C THR A 541 0.90 19.35 -18.72
N MET A 542 0.11 19.32 -17.63
CA MET A 542 -1.32 19.16 -17.72
C MET A 542 -1.82 20.25 -18.65
N SER A 543 -2.19 19.87 -19.88
CA SER A 543 -2.93 20.75 -20.75
C SER A 543 -4.18 21.11 -19.98
N ALA A 544 -4.39 22.40 -19.73
CA ALA A 544 -5.58 22.89 -19.09
C ALA A 544 -6.78 22.31 -19.83
N ASN A 545 -7.50 21.38 -19.18
CA ASN A 545 -8.75 20.84 -19.71
C ASN A 545 -9.70 22.02 -19.90
N THR A 546 -9.85 22.45 -21.14
CA THR A 546 -10.81 23.46 -21.54
C THR A 546 -12.21 22.94 -21.18
N PRO A 547 -13.06 23.72 -20.50
CA PRO A 547 -14.39 23.28 -20.13
C PRO A 547 -15.28 23.25 -21.39
N ILE A 548 -15.31 22.12 -22.09
CA ILE A 548 -16.20 21.87 -23.25
C ILE A 548 -17.22 20.78 -22.88
N THR A 549 -17.88 20.92 -21.72
CA THR A 549 -18.98 20.01 -21.34
C THR A 549 -20.35 20.69 -21.38
N SER A 550 -20.40 22.03 -21.41
CA SER A 550 -21.64 22.80 -21.54
C SER A 550 -22.26 22.77 -22.95
N THR A 551 -21.63 22.11 -23.92
CA THR A 551 -22.07 22.04 -25.33
C THR A 551 -22.34 20.63 -25.84
N ILE A 552 -22.20 19.58 -25.01
CA ILE A 552 -22.46 18.20 -25.45
C ILE A 552 -23.97 17.93 -25.44
N THR A 553 -24.56 17.78 -26.62
CA THR A 553 -25.99 17.45 -26.76
C THR A 553 -26.21 15.93 -26.75
N SER A 554 -27.44 15.49 -26.47
CA SER A 554 -27.82 14.08 -26.61
C SER A 554 -27.60 13.56 -28.04
N ASP A 555 -27.76 14.41 -29.05
CA ASP A 555 -27.50 14.07 -30.45
C ASP A 555 -26.01 13.81 -30.71
N ASP A 556 -25.12 14.53 -30.03
CA ASP A 556 -23.67 14.32 -30.14
C ASP A 556 -23.26 12.99 -29.50
N ILE A 557 -23.82 12.68 -28.34
CA ILE A 557 -23.65 11.38 -27.67
C ILE A 557 -24.11 10.24 -28.61
N GLU A 558 -25.29 10.38 -29.20
CA GLU A 558 -25.84 9.36 -30.11
C GLU A 558 -24.96 9.16 -31.35
N LYS A 559 -24.46 10.24 -31.98
CA LYS A 559 -23.51 10.14 -33.11
C LYS A 559 -22.23 9.40 -32.72
N ILE A 560 -21.69 9.64 -31.53
CA ILE A 560 -20.49 8.94 -31.03
C ILE A 560 -20.78 7.45 -30.87
N ILE A 561 -21.93 7.08 -30.31
CA ILE A 561 -22.32 5.69 -30.08
C ILE A 561 -22.56 4.95 -31.39
N ILE A 562 -23.21 5.58 -32.36
CA ILE A 562 -23.41 5.00 -33.71
C ILE A 562 -22.06 4.79 -34.40
N LYS A 563 -21.14 5.77 -34.30
CA LYS A 563 -19.78 5.61 -34.82
C LYS A 563 -19.04 4.44 -34.15
N ALA A 564 -19.19 4.30 -32.83
CA ALA A 564 -18.60 3.19 -32.07
C ALA A 564 -19.14 1.82 -32.51
N TYR A 565 -20.45 1.74 -32.80
CA TYR A 565 -21.05 0.52 -33.35
C TYR A 565 -20.43 0.12 -34.69
N HIS A 566 -20.29 1.04 -35.64
CA HIS A 566 -19.69 0.74 -36.94
C HIS A 566 -18.23 0.31 -36.82
N GLN A 567 -17.48 0.89 -35.89
CA GLN A 567 -16.13 0.44 -35.60
C GLN A 567 -16.11 -0.98 -35.02
N ALA A 568 -16.99 -1.29 -34.08
CA ALA A 568 -17.13 -2.64 -33.53
C ALA A 568 -17.52 -3.65 -34.64
N GLU A 569 -18.45 -3.28 -35.52
CA GLU A 569 -18.84 -4.10 -36.67
C GLU A 569 -17.64 -4.40 -37.58
N SER A 570 -16.84 -3.39 -37.91
CA SER A 570 -15.62 -3.54 -38.71
C SER A 570 -14.60 -4.48 -38.06
N ILE A 571 -14.37 -4.35 -36.75
CA ILE A 571 -13.51 -5.27 -35.98
C ILE A 571 -14.06 -6.70 -36.06
N MET A 572 -15.36 -6.88 -35.83
CA MET A 572 -15.98 -8.20 -35.81
C MET A 572 -16.08 -8.83 -37.21
N ASP A 573 -16.21 -8.02 -38.26
CA ASP A 573 -16.11 -8.41 -39.67
C ASP A 573 -14.71 -8.97 -39.97
N SER A 574 -13.65 -8.31 -39.50
CA SER A 574 -12.26 -8.78 -39.67
C SER A 574 -12.01 -10.14 -38.99
N LEU A 575 -12.76 -10.42 -37.91
CA LEU A 575 -12.74 -11.70 -37.20
C LEU A 575 -13.72 -12.74 -37.76
N GLN A 576 -14.45 -12.42 -38.84
CA GLN A 576 -15.49 -13.25 -39.47
C GLN A 576 -16.66 -13.64 -38.56
N LEU A 577 -16.85 -12.94 -37.43
CA LEU A 577 -17.90 -13.24 -36.44
C LEU A 577 -19.27 -12.68 -36.84
N THR A 578 -19.28 -11.62 -37.64
CA THR A 578 -20.48 -11.00 -38.20
C THR A 578 -21.20 -11.89 -39.21
N LYS A 579 -20.53 -12.89 -39.82
CA LYS A 579 -21.17 -13.82 -40.77
C LYS A 579 -22.36 -14.52 -40.12
N THR A 580 -22.15 -15.09 -38.94
CA THR A 580 -23.21 -15.75 -38.15
C THR A 580 -24.34 -14.77 -37.77
N LEU A 581 -24.00 -13.52 -37.45
CA LEU A 581 -25.00 -12.49 -37.14
C LEU A 581 -25.81 -12.09 -38.38
N LYS A 582 -25.14 -11.92 -39.54
CA LYS A 582 -25.75 -11.57 -40.83
C LYS A 582 -26.70 -12.68 -41.29
N GLU A 583 -26.30 -13.94 -41.18
CA GLU A 583 -27.13 -15.12 -41.49
C GLU A 583 -28.42 -15.17 -40.66
N ASN A 584 -28.39 -14.64 -39.44
CA ASN A 584 -29.54 -14.59 -38.52
C ASN A 584 -30.26 -13.23 -38.51
N ASN A 585 -29.94 -12.33 -39.43
CA ASN A 585 -30.51 -10.98 -39.52
C ASN A 585 -30.29 -10.11 -38.25
N LEU A 586 -29.19 -10.30 -37.53
CA LEU A 586 -28.84 -9.62 -36.26
C LEU A 586 -27.70 -8.59 -36.40
N ASN A 587 -27.26 -8.29 -37.61
CA ASN A 587 -26.19 -7.34 -37.90
C ASN A 587 -26.64 -5.86 -37.94
N GLY A 588 -27.94 -5.59 -37.74
CA GLY A 588 -28.44 -4.21 -37.66
C GLY A 588 -28.39 -3.69 -36.24
N PHE A 589 -27.92 -2.44 -36.04
CA PHE A 589 -27.81 -1.78 -34.74
C PHE A 589 -29.02 -2.03 -33.83
N ARG A 590 -30.23 -1.72 -34.33
CA ARG A 590 -31.49 -1.92 -33.60
C ARG A 590 -31.78 -3.39 -33.31
N LYS A 591 -31.61 -4.27 -34.30
CA LYS A 591 -31.92 -5.69 -34.16
C LYS A 591 -30.99 -6.40 -33.17
N LEU A 592 -29.71 -6.04 -33.15
CA LEU A 592 -28.74 -6.54 -32.19
C LEU A 592 -29.13 -6.13 -30.77
N ASN A 593 -29.42 -4.85 -30.56
CA ASN A 593 -29.79 -4.33 -29.25
C ASN A 593 -31.09 -4.95 -28.73
N ASP A 594 -32.11 -5.08 -29.58
CA ASP A 594 -33.39 -5.73 -29.24
C ASP A 594 -33.20 -7.22 -28.91
N PHE A 595 -32.23 -7.89 -29.56
CA PHE A 595 -31.88 -9.28 -29.27
C PHE A 595 -31.17 -9.43 -27.94
N VAL A 596 -30.12 -8.63 -27.69
CA VAL A 596 -29.39 -8.60 -26.41
C VAL A 596 -30.32 -8.26 -25.25
N PHE A 597 -31.17 -7.24 -25.42
CA PHE A 597 -32.16 -6.86 -24.42
C PHE A 597 -33.09 -8.04 -24.07
N ARG A 598 -33.61 -8.74 -25.08
CA ARG A 598 -34.44 -9.95 -24.88
C ARG A 598 -33.68 -11.10 -24.23
N GLN A 599 -32.39 -11.29 -24.52
CA GLN A 599 -31.58 -12.31 -23.87
C GLN A 599 -31.37 -12.03 -22.38
N LEU A 600 -31.07 -10.78 -22.06
CA LEU A 600 -30.79 -10.36 -20.69
C LEU A 600 -32.07 -10.26 -19.86
N THR A 601 -33.21 -9.85 -20.45
CA THR A 601 -34.53 -9.81 -19.78
C THR A 601 -35.27 -11.16 -19.79
N GLY A 602 -35.12 -11.98 -20.83
CA GLY A 602 -35.88 -13.22 -21.04
C GLY A 602 -35.61 -14.32 -20.01
N LYS A 603 -34.53 -14.20 -19.23
CA LYS A 603 -34.25 -15.01 -18.04
C LYS A 603 -34.99 -14.50 -16.78
N LEU A 604 -36.22 -14.00 -16.92
CA LEU A 604 -37.11 -13.61 -15.81
C LEU A 604 -37.54 -14.80 -14.91
N LYS A 605 -37.22 -16.05 -15.30
CA LYS A 605 -37.12 -17.20 -14.40
C LYS A 605 -35.64 -17.53 -14.18
N VAL A 606 -34.93 -16.69 -13.46
CA VAL A 606 -33.92 -17.25 -12.56
C VAL A 606 -34.47 -17.00 -11.19
N ASP A 607 -35.10 -18.03 -10.66
CA ASP A 607 -35.39 -18.12 -9.25
C ASP A 607 -34.03 -18.24 -8.54
N TYR A 608 -33.48 -17.09 -8.17
CA TYR A 608 -32.21 -17.01 -7.44
C TYR A 608 -32.38 -17.38 -5.96
N SER A 609 -33.55 -17.92 -5.55
CA SER A 609 -33.65 -18.67 -4.28
C SER A 609 -32.80 -19.96 -4.30
N TYR A 610 -32.33 -20.39 -5.48
CA TYR A 610 -31.58 -21.61 -5.70
C TYR A 610 -30.05 -21.44 -5.84
N PHE A 611 -29.47 -20.41 -5.23
CA PHE A 611 -28.06 -20.49 -4.80
C PHE A 611 -28.07 -20.93 -3.34
N ASN A 612 -28.47 -22.18 -3.11
CA ASN A 612 -28.13 -22.89 -1.89
C ASN A 612 -26.60 -23.10 -1.86
N GLU A 613 -26.06 -23.14 -0.65
CA GLU A 613 -24.65 -23.18 -0.28
C GLU A 613 -23.81 -24.32 -0.92
N GLU A 614 -24.42 -25.22 -1.71
CA GLU A 614 -23.76 -26.39 -2.29
C GLU A 614 -23.15 -26.16 -3.70
N ASP A 615 -23.64 -25.20 -4.50
CA ASP A 615 -23.10 -24.94 -5.85
C ASP A 615 -21.93 -23.93 -5.88
N LEU A 616 -21.54 -23.39 -4.72
CA LEU A 616 -20.33 -22.55 -4.56
C LEU A 616 -19.03 -23.37 -4.49
N GLN A 617 -19.12 -24.70 -4.51
CA GLN A 617 -17.93 -25.56 -4.55
C GLN A 617 -17.32 -25.67 -5.96
N ASP A 618 -18.10 -25.41 -7.01
CA ASP A 618 -17.72 -25.71 -8.41
C ASP A 618 -17.46 -24.47 -9.29
N SER A 619 -17.56 -23.26 -8.72
CA SER A 619 -17.09 -22.00 -9.35
C SER A 619 -15.95 -21.33 -8.57
N LEU A 620 -15.20 -22.11 -7.79
CA LEU A 620 -13.82 -21.77 -7.48
C LEU A 620 -13.09 -21.70 -8.82
N ASP A 621 -12.97 -20.48 -9.36
CA ASP A 621 -11.95 -20.22 -10.34
C ASP A 621 -10.63 -20.68 -9.74
N ASN A 622 -10.07 -21.68 -10.42
CA ASN A 622 -8.69 -22.08 -10.37
C ASN A 622 -7.81 -20.83 -10.58
N ASP A 623 -7.54 -20.11 -9.50
CA ASP A 623 -6.20 -19.61 -9.20
C ASP A 623 -5.36 -20.74 -8.59
N ASN A 624 -5.48 -21.95 -9.17
CA ASN A 624 -4.37 -22.89 -9.24
C ASN A 624 -3.32 -22.28 -10.18
N ASN A 625 -2.60 -21.29 -9.68
CA ASN A 625 -1.17 -21.28 -9.93
C ASN A 625 -0.64 -22.58 -9.33
N SER A 626 -0.45 -23.58 -10.20
CA SER A 626 0.56 -24.64 -10.09
C SER A 626 1.13 -24.83 -8.68
N ASN A 627 0.38 -25.48 -7.81
CA ASN A 627 0.94 -26.29 -6.75
C ASN A 627 0.26 -27.64 -6.88
N GLY A 628 0.83 -28.48 -7.75
CA GLY A 628 0.46 -29.88 -7.80
C GLY A 628 0.54 -30.48 -6.40
N GLU A 629 -0.45 -31.29 -6.07
CA GLU A 629 -0.43 -32.17 -4.91
C GLU A 629 0.90 -32.93 -4.88
N ILE A 630 1.80 -32.51 -3.99
CA ILE A 630 2.62 -33.47 -3.29
C ILE A 630 2.14 -33.39 -1.85
N ALA A 631 1.32 -34.37 -1.50
CA ALA A 631 1.21 -34.81 -0.12
C ALA A 631 2.61 -35.20 0.34
N VAL A 632 3.34 -34.25 0.92
CA VAL A 632 4.50 -34.55 1.75
C VAL A 632 4.00 -34.48 3.18
N GLU A 633 4.00 -35.63 3.84
CA GLU A 633 3.92 -35.73 5.29
C GLU A 633 4.78 -34.63 5.92
N LEU A 634 4.15 -33.76 6.71
CA LEU A 634 4.83 -32.73 7.49
C LEU A 634 5.76 -33.41 8.50
N SER A 635 7.02 -33.65 8.10
CA SER A 635 8.12 -33.72 9.03
C SER A 635 8.45 -32.29 9.46
N GLU A 636 8.24 -32.02 10.74
CA GLU A 636 8.58 -30.78 11.41
C GLU A 636 10.05 -30.39 11.16
N THR A 637 10.28 -29.25 10.49
CA THR A 637 11.54 -28.54 10.58
C THR A 637 11.30 -27.07 10.89
N ASN A 638 11.72 -26.70 12.09
CA ASN A 638 11.69 -25.36 12.67
C ASN A 638 12.44 -24.35 11.79
N VAL A 639 11.75 -23.26 11.41
CA VAL A 639 12.38 -21.96 11.18
C VAL A 639 11.51 -20.91 11.87
N GLU A 640 11.94 -20.51 13.05
CA GLU A 640 11.28 -19.50 13.88
C GLU A 640 11.66 -18.10 13.38
N ALA A 641 10.66 -17.32 12.99
CA ALA A 641 10.80 -15.89 12.77
C ALA A 641 10.66 -15.16 14.13
N ASN A 642 11.69 -14.40 14.50
CA ASN A 642 11.68 -13.55 15.69
C ASN A 642 10.65 -12.41 15.53
N GLU A 643 9.48 -12.58 16.14
CA GLU A 643 8.57 -11.48 16.44
C GLU A 643 9.12 -10.68 17.63
N TYR A 644 9.73 -9.53 17.35
CA TYR A 644 9.84 -8.46 18.36
C TYR A 644 8.46 -7.83 18.55
N CYS A 645 7.60 -8.48 19.33
CA CYS A 645 6.45 -7.82 19.94
C CYS A 645 6.90 -7.29 21.31
N SER A 646 7.30 -6.02 21.37
CA SER A 646 7.59 -5.33 22.61
C SER A 646 6.30 -5.17 23.43
N ASP A 647 5.93 -6.22 24.18
CA ASP A 647 4.99 -6.16 25.31
C ASP A 647 5.52 -5.24 26.45
N GLU A 648 6.58 -4.45 26.23
CA GLU A 648 7.23 -3.56 27.20
C GLU A 648 6.83 -2.06 27.06
N ASP A 649 6.14 -1.68 25.98
CA ASP A 649 6.00 -0.25 25.64
C ASP A 649 4.85 0.50 26.38
N GLU A 650 3.99 -0.20 27.15
CA GLU A 650 3.01 0.45 28.06
C GLU A 650 3.40 0.38 29.55
N GLU A 651 4.46 -0.34 29.93
CA GLU A 651 4.84 -0.53 31.35
C GLU A 651 5.99 0.38 31.83
N ASN A 652 6.66 1.15 30.96
CA ASN A 652 7.90 1.84 31.34
C ASN A 652 7.78 3.22 32.02
N ASN A 653 6.59 3.67 32.44
CA ASN A 653 6.47 5.00 33.07
C ASN A 653 5.98 5.06 34.52
N TYR A 654 5.59 3.97 35.19
CA TYR A 654 5.22 4.06 36.62
C TYR A 654 5.54 2.77 37.41
N PRO A 655 5.99 2.89 38.68
CA PRO A 655 6.30 1.74 39.52
C PRO A 655 5.02 1.00 39.90
N ILE A 656 4.72 -0.11 39.22
CA ILE A 656 3.61 -0.99 39.59
C ILE A 656 4.04 -1.82 40.81
N THR A 657 3.50 -1.48 41.98
CA THR A 657 3.59 -2.25 43.23
C THR A 657 2.59 -3.42 43.23
N SER A 658 2.70 -4.36 42.28
CA SER A 658 1.91 -5.60 42.31
C SER A 658 2.83 -6.81 42.19
N SER A 659 2.71 -7.77 43.12
CA SER A 659 3.42 -9.04 43.07
C SER A 659 3.05 -9.80 41.79
N LYS A 660 3.98 -9.84 40.83
CA LYS A 660 3.84 -10.56 39.56
C LYS A 660 4.01 -12.05 39.83
N GLU A 661 3.02 -12.88 39.51
CA GLU A 661 3.15 -14.35 39.53
C GLU A 661 3.01 -14.92 38.12
N ILE A 662 3.88 -15.89 37.77
CA ILE A 662 3.78 -16.64 36.52
C ILE A 662 3.11 -17.97 36.83
N PHE A 663 1.90 -18.18 36.31
CA PHE A 663 1.20 -19.46 36.42
C PHE A 663 1.22 -20.16 35.05
N GLN A 664 1.93 -21.30 34.94
CA GLN A 664 2.06 -22.06 33.68
C GLN A 664 2.49 -21.22 32.45
N GLY A 665 3.38 -20.24 32.65
CA GLY A 665 3.85 -19.35 31.57
C GLY A 665 2.90 -18.18 31.24
N MET A 666 1.81 -18.02 32.00
CA MET A 666 0.87 -16.91 31.89
C MET A 666 1.12 -15.87 32.99
N ARG A 667 1.06 -14.59 32.64
CA ARG A 667 1.11 -13.49 33.62
C ARG A 667 -0.26 -13.32 34.26
N VAL A 668 -0.31 -13.48 35.57
CA VAL A 668 -1.50 -13.24 36.39
C VAL A 668 -1.17 -12.26 37.51
N TYR A 669 -2.16 -11.50 37.93
CA TYR A 669 -2.01 -10.44 38.91
C TYR A 669 -2.91 -10.71 40.12
N ASP A 670 -2.37 -10.52 41.33
CA ASP A 670 -3.16 -10.56 42.57
C ASP A 670 -4.05 -9.33 42.71
N GLU A 671 -3.49 -8.17 42.38
CA GLU A 671 -4.14 -6.87 42.48
C GLU A 671 -3.84 -6.07 41.20
N ILE A 672 -4.80 -5.27 40.77
CA ILE A 672 -4.70 -4.41 39.59
C ILE A 672 -5.12 -2.99 39.96
N ASP A 673 -4.54 -2.02 39.28
CA ASP A 673 -4.94 -0.62 39.41
C ASP A 673 -6.46 -0.49 39.10
N PRO A 674 -7.26 0.08 40.03
CA PRO A 674 -8.68 0.31 39.81
C PRO A 674 -9.00 1.05 38.51
N SER A 675 -8.10 1.94 38.06
CA SER A 675 -8.26 2.70 36.81
C SER A 675 -8.18 1.83 35.55
N LYS A 676 -7.53 0.67 35.63
CA LYS A 676 -7.33 -0.27 34.51
C LYS A 676 -8.16 -1.53 34.65
N LYS A 677 -9.11 -1.58 35.60
CA LYS A 677 -9.92 -2.78 35.90
C LYS A 677 -10.65 -3.34 34.68
N SER A 678 -11.08 -2.48 33.76
CA SER A 678 -11.72 -2.89 32.50
C SER A 678 -10.81 -3.75 31.62
N HIS A 679 -9.48 -3.65 31.71
CA HIS A 679 -8.56 -4.36 30.82
C HIS A 679 -8.25 -5.80 31.25
N TYR A 680 -8.84 -6.25 32.36
CA TYR A 680 -8.56 -7.53 32.96
C TYR A 680 -9.83 -8.34 33.22
N PHE A 681 -9.74 -9.66 33.05
CA PHE A 681 -10.77 -10.58 33.51
C PHE A 681 -10.44 -11.07 34.92
N PRO A 682 -11.44 -11.12 35.83
CA PRO A 682 -11.30 -11.83 37.09
C PRO A 682 -11.34 -13.35 36.82
N ILE A 683 -10.38 -14.08 37.39
CA ILE A 683 -10.28 -15.54 37.31
C ILE A 683 -10.03 -16.11 38.72
N THR A 684 -10.24 -17.42 38.90
CA THR A 684 -9.92 -18.11 40.16
C THR A 684 -8.86 -19.17 39.89
N ILE A 685 -7.71 -19.07 40.57
CA ILE A 685 -6.63 -20.06 40.51
C ILE A 685 -6.41 -20.56 41.93
N ASN A 686 -6.52 -21.87 42.16
CA ASN A 686 -6.35 -22.49 43.48
C ASN A 686 -7.21 -21.82 44.57
N TYR A 687 -8.48 -21.54 44.26
CA TYR A 687 -9.45 -20.86 45.15
C TYR A 687 -9.07 -19.41 45.52
N LYS A 688 -8.06 -18.81 44.88
CA LYS A 688 -7.71 -17.40 45.05
C LYS A 688 -8.16 -16.59 43.84
N PRO A 689 -8.78 -15.40 44.04
CA PRO A 689 -9.07 -14.48 42.96
C PRO A 689 -7.77 -13.94 42.38
N LYS A 690 -7.67 -13.93 41.05
CA LYS A 690 -6.56 -13.38 40.28
C LYS A 690 -7.11 -12.62 39.08
N PHE A 691 -6.27 -11.85 38.42
CA PHE A 691 -6.62 -11.09 37.22
C PHE A 691 -5.73 -11.49 36.05
N ILE A 692 -6.31 -11.61 34.86
CA ILE A 692 -5.61 -11.86 33.60
C ILE A 692 -5.94 -10.77 32.60
N HIS A 693 -4.93 -10.24 31.91
CA HIS A 693 -5.14 -9.20 30.90
C HIS A 693 -5.93 -9.74 29.70
N LYS A 694 -6.88 -8.97 29.18
CA LYS A 694 -7.77 -9.36 28.06
C LYS A 694 -7.01 -9.81 26.81
N GLN A 695 -5.91 -9.13 26.45
CA GLN A 695 -5.01 -9.57 25.36
C GLN A 695 -4.41 -10.97 25.59
N THR A 696 -4.06 -11.29 26.85
CA THR A 696 -3.51 -12.61 27.18
C THR A 696 -4.57 -13.69 27.03
N ALA A 697 -5.81 -13.40 27.46
CA ALA A 697 -6.95 -14.29 27.27
C ALA A 697 -7.26 -14.55 25.79
N ALA A 698 -7.26 -13.54 24.94
CA ALA A 698 -7.47 -13.70 23.49
C ALA A 698 -6.36 -14.56 22.83
N ARG A 699 -5.09 -14.35 23.20
CA ARG A 699 -3.97 -15.17 22.70
C ARG A 699 -4.14 -16.65 23.08
N LEU A 700 -4.60 -16.95 24.30
CA LEU A 700 -4.82 -18.34 24.75
C LEU A 700 -5.88 -19.08 23.94
N LEU A 701 -6.96 -18.37 23.58
CA LEU A 701 -8.05 -18.94 22.78
C LEU A 701 -7.69 -19.05 21.29
N THR A 702 -6.68 -18.31 20.82
CA THR A 702 -6.26 -18.32 19.42
C THR A 702 -5.29 -19.47 19.07
N ILE A 703 -4.54 -19.98 20.06
CA ILE A 703 -3.60 -21.09 19.87
C ILE A 703 -4.39 -22.41 19.93
N GLU A 704 -4.68 -23.02 18.79
CA GLU A 704 -5.14 -24.41 18.77
C GLU A 704 -4.06 -25.31 19.40
N LYS A 705 -4.41 -25.94 20.53
CA LYS A 705 -3.64 -26.98 21.25
C LYS A 705 -2.17 -26.63 21.60
N ASN A 706 -1.94 -26.29 22.88
CA ASN A 706 -0.69 -26.56 23.62
C ASN A 706 0.65 -26.27 22.91
N ARG A 707 0.79 -25.14 22.22
CA ARG A 707 2.12 -24.63 21.84
C ARG A 707 2.33 -23.24 22.39
N LEU A 708 3.17 -23.14 23.43
CA LEU A 708 3.80 -21.86 23.79
C LEU A 708 4.62 -21.40 22.58
N SER A 709 4.67 -20.09 22.31
CA SER A 709 5.64 -19.56 21.34
C SER A 709 7.05 -20.05 21.72
N SER A 710 7.89 -20.29 20.73
CA SER A 710 9.22 -20.85 20.96
C SER A 710 10.07 -20.04 21.91
N ASP A 711 9.95 -18.72 21.88
CA ASP A 711 10.58 -17.80 22.82
C ASP A 711 10.08 -18.02 24.26
N ARG A 712 8.77 -18.24 24.45
CA ARG A 712 8.23 -18.63 25.77
C ARG A 712 8.68 -20.03 26.20
N GLN A 713 8.77 -20.98 25.28
CA GLN A 713 9.28 -22.32 25.56
C GLN A 713 10.76 -22.27 25.96
N THR A 714 11.54 -21.42 25.31
CA THR A 714 12.96 -21.18 25.59
C THR A 714 13.16 -20.52 26.95
N ARG A 715 12.34 -19.51 27.31
CA ARG A 715 12.39 -18.88 28.64
C ARG A 715 11.96 -19.83 29.76
N VAL A 716 10.94 -20.65 29.54
CA VAL A 716 10.52 -21.67 30.51
C VAL A 716 11.60 -22.73 30.69
N GLN A 717 12.27 -23.15 29.61
CA GLN A 717 13.40 -24.07 29.68
C GLN A 717 14.63 -23.45 30.36
N GLN A 718 14.92 -22.17 30.13
CA GLN A 718 16.01 -21.46 30.80
C GLN A 718 15.76 -21.30 32.30
N ILE A 719 14.53 -20.97 32.71
CA ILE A 719 14.15 -20.89 34.13
C ILE A 719 14.19 -22.27 34.80
N SER A 720 13.83 -23.34 34.08
CA SER A 720 13.92 -24.72 34.59
C SER A 720 15.36 -25.24 34.73
N LYS A 721 16.33 -24.67 34.01
CA LYS A 721 17.76 -24.99 34.11
C LYS A 721 18.49 -24.19 35.20
N GLN A 722 17.84 -23.18 35.78
CA GLN A 722 18.37 -22.34 36.86
C GLN A 722 17.81 -22.69 38.25
N ARG A 723 16.88 -23.66 38.34
CA ARG A 723 16.52 -24.36 39.57
C ARG A 723 17.16 -25.73 39.55
#